data_AF-A0AAW1A227-F1
#
_entry.id   AF-A0AAW1A227-F1
#
_cell.length_a   1.000
_cell.length_b   1.000
_cell.length_c   1.000
_cell.angle_alpha   90.00
_cell.angle_beta   90.00
_cell.angle_gamma   90.00
#
_symmetry.space_group_name_H-M   'P 1'
#
loop_
_entity.id
_entity.type
_entity.pdbx_description
1 polymer ?
#
loop_
_entity_poly.entity_id
_entity_poly.type
_entity_poly.pdbx_seq_one_letter_code
_entity_poly.pdbx_strand_id
1 'polypeptide(L)'
;MSISKNVKKYETILKSVETDSEKFAALFMITKLVDSKDCTAAEKKVLFEAIGTKFLTKLLSTQVVPVDCPPQVYKSVALSILSAFCGEPELASHSDMITHIPALLEIVSQADEDADDNMLIIVSEAYTCLQHIAQYPPGQQVLFEQKAITKMCDIYAEKSFQTDQALNILVTLVQKFGPEAWDATDSTPFHVIINKIALDFETDHTERKFQLCTILQALLMSCRKNIISETAKEESWPSSIHKALSDILGSKIGKNQRDPALKLVSVMLDLLGAEWTLLDKEKPKIFLLLLIQLASIEVRMQMEGKQLKTIMANADLVTSCFIIIEISLGYITNDQLDLDQKEKQSLYTVLKGAFAAIIGLLTAVSKMKEITDVKEKIFICAVIRVLAAWLAQETTAMRSQVYTVLPYVLTIANDTFYAHRNRKLSEKAKANAKIKSDEATSSGELVIYDPLSEIDLLRLLLPALCYLAIEEDARKILIKHKQEEILFECLSYHWTIVHHKKPPIPKAERLKALKEPEKEEDLDLHVSEAIKDSRTAMVSVCNVLMNITVLEAKLVEESPTFISLLKFIFNNLPELKQIPENLVLHGHLAVLGLLLLKQQAARVKKNDFSICRYIQATIRFLWDAYIIDESNDPTELVVAMSYKERWMELMELWFLGMQTMAGVLQVIPWLSQFTLESGWAEEIIEILKKIKIGSLQPNVKFAFEDLLCHLVKADENAASVLKKHGALTLAEELTQDYGIPEDVSVKITTTYLKLFRKCPDNTIYTLDTWRITLWSKALGEKYSYLARKIYERWLYLRYYYLTLASDIVCMLRQLRVKYLLGLITNGPSNAQWEKIRKLSLEQYFDVILVSGDLPWEKPESEIFRKACRVLNVKPGNCAMIGDKLETDILGGVEANLGYTIWIPTLDKPSLLKRDLQPNFIIKHVTDLLSILNEGLDVSEFEDSSSNASDGS
;
A
#
# COMPACT_ATOMS: atom_id res chain seq x y z
N MET A 1 -58.34 -12.26 18.99
CA MET A 1 -58.90 -13.48 19.61
C MET A 1 -59.65 -13.08 20.88
N SER A 2 -60.74 -13.79 21.23
CA SER A 2 -61.54 -13.48 22.42
C SER A 2 -60.88 -14.07 23.67
N ILE A 3 -60.57 -13.23 24.67
CA ILE A 3 -60.11 -13.64 26.01
C ILE A 3 -61.13 -14.61 26.64
N SER A 4 -60.68 -15.75 27.16
CA SER A 4 -61.53 -16.77 27.77
C SER A 4 -62.25 -16.28 29.04
N LYS A 5 -63.42 -16.86 29.33
CA LYS A 5 -64.23 -16.51 30.52
C LYS A 5 -63.47 -16.77 31.83
N ASN A 6 -62.61 -17.78 31.85
CA ASN A 6 -61.80 -18.12 33.03
C ASN A 6 -60.76 -17.04 33.31
N VAL A 7 -60.05 -16.56 32.29
CA VAL A 7 -59.05 -15.48 32.42
C VAL A 7 -59.68 -14.18 32.91
N LYS A 8 -60.85 -13.77 32.36
CA LYS A 8 -61.58 -12.58 32.84
C LYS A 8 -62.02 -12.70 34.30
N LYS A 9 -62.39 -13.90 34.76
CA LYS A 9 -62.74 -14.16 36.17
C LYS A 9 -61.52 -13.94 37.07
N TYR A 10 -60.36 -14.47 36.72
CA TYR A 10 -59.13 -14.28 37.50
C TYR A 10 -58.63 -12.84 37.47
N GLU A 11 -58.72 -12.16 36.32
CA GLU A 11 -58.43 -10.73 36.19
C GLU A 11 -59.29 -9.89 37.15
N THR A 12 -60.60 -10.18 37.20
CA THR A 12 -61.53 -9.47 38.09
C THR A 12 -61.18 -9.73 39.56
N ILE A 13 -60.87 -10.97 39.92
CA ILE A 13 -60.46 -11.34 41.29
C ILE A 13 -59.19 -10.57 41.69
N LEU A 14 -58.13 -10.62 40.87
CA LEU A 14 -56.87 -9.94 41.16
C LEU A 14 -57.03 -8.42 41.32
N LYS A 15 -57.92 -7.81 40.52
CA LYS A 15 -58.22 -6.38 40.61
C LYS A 15 -59.11 -6.01 41.79
N SER A 16 -59.95 -6.92 42.28
CA SER A 16 -60.88 -6.67 43.41
C SER A 16 -60.28 -6.87 44.80
N VAL A 17 -59.11 -7.51 44.89
CA VAL A 17 -58.49 -7.85 46.16
C VAL A 17 -57.70 -6.66 46.72
N GLU A 18 -57.95 -6.32 47.99
CA GLU A 18 -57.35 -5.16 48.67
C GLU A 18 -56.09 -5.51 49.49
N THR A 19 -55.93 -6.76 49.95
CA THR A 19 -54.80 -7.18 50.79
C THR A 19 -53.76 -8.04 50.05
N ASP A 20 -52.48 -7.88 50.40
CA ASP A 20 -51.39 -8.65 49.78
C ASP A 20 -51.52 -10.17 50.04
N SER A 21 -52.07 -10.58 51.19
CA SER A 21 -52.30 -11.99 51.55
C SER A 21 -53.34 -12.67 50.67
N GLU A 22 -54.42 -11.96 50.32
CA GLU A 22 -55.45 -12.46 49.41
C GLU A 22 -54.94 -12.51 47.96
N LYS A 23 -54.10 -11.55 47.55
CA LYS A 23 -53.42 -11.59 46.23
C LYS A 23 -52.48 -12.78 46.13
N PHE A 24 -51.74 -13.07 47.20
CA PHE A 24 -50.85 -14.22 47.28
C PHE A 24 -51.61 -15.56 47.12
N ALA A 25 -52.78 -15.70 47.75
CA ALA A 25 -53.62 -16.89 47.58
C ALA A 25 -54.18 -17.04 46.16
N ALA A 26 -54.53 -15.93 45.49
CA ALA A 26 -55.03 -15.94 44.11
C ALA A 26 -53.95 -16.37 43.09
N LEU A 27 -52.67 -16.10 43.35
CA LEU A 27 -51.56 -16.40 42.45
C LEU A 27 -51.29 -17.89 42.26
N PHE A 28 -51.49 -18.72 43.28
CA PHE A 28 -51.35 -20.19 43.17
C PHE A 28 -52.32 -20.82 42.16
N MET A 29 -53.45 -20.17 41.89
CA MET A 29 -54.42 -20.63 40.89
C MET A 29 -54.05 -20.19 39.46
N ILE A 30 -53.24 -19.13 39.34
CA ILE A 30 -52.86 -18.50 38.07
C ILE A 30 -51.64 -19.17 37.45
N THR A 31 -50.63 -19.50 38.26
CA THR A 31 -49.42 -20.19 37.76
C THR A 31 -49.77 -21.50 37.05
N LYS A 32 -50.67 -22.31 37.64
CA LYS A 32 -51.21 -23.54 36.99
C LYS A 32 -51.98 -23.30 35.70
N LEU A 33 -52.59 -22.12 35.52
CA LEU A 33 -53.35 -21.78 34.33
C LEU A 33 -52.44 -21.26 33.22
N VAL A 34 -51.38 -20.53 33.57
CA VAL A 34 -50.37 -20.02 32.64
C VAL A 34 -49.51 -21.15 32.05
N ASP A 35 -49.25 -22.21 32.83
CA ASP A 35 -48.53 -23.41 32.38
C ASP A 35 -49.38 -24.35 31.49
N SER A 36 -50.69 -24.09 31.36
CA SER A 36 -51.55 -24.88 30.48
C SER A 36 -51.34 -24.47 29.02
N LYS A 37 -51.30 -25.46 28.10
CA LYS A 37 -51.12 -25.23 26.65
C LYS A 37 -52.24 -24.38 25.99
N ASP A 38 -53.28 -24.04 26.75
CA ASP A 38 -54.50 -23.37 26.28
C ASP A 38 -54.52 -21.85 26.58
N CYS A 39 -53.47 -21.28 27.20
CA CYS A 39 -53.39 -19.85 27.52
C CYS A 39 -52.65 -19.04 26.43
N THR A 40 -53.35 -18.12 25.76
CA THR A 40 -52.78 -17.29 24.68
C THR A 40 -51.89 -16.15 25.20
N ALA A 41 -50.97 -15.64 24.37
CA ALA A 41 -50.10 -14.50 24.75
C ALA A 41 -50.89 -13.26 25.22
N ALA A 42 -52.03 -12.97 24.57
CA ALA A 42 -52.92 -11.87 24.97
C ALA A 42 -53.58 -12.12 26.34
N GLU A 43 -53.91 -13.36 26.68
CA GLU A 43 -54.45 -13.72 27.99
C GLU A 43 -53.37 -13.64 29.09
N LYS A 44 -52.15 -14.11 28.78
CA LYS A 44 -50.99 -13.96 29.68
C LYS A 44 -50.73 -12.48 29.99
N LYS A 45 -50.81 -11.61 29.00
CA LYS A 45 -50.65 -10.16 29.19
C LYS A 45 -51.68 -9.56 30.15
N VAL A 46 -52.96 -9.88 29.95
CA VAL A 46 -54.04 -9.39 30.81
C VAL A 46 -53.86 -9.88 32.26
N LEU A 47 -53.44 -11.13 32.45
CA LEU A 47 -53.16 -11.66 33.78
C LEU A 47 -51.94 -10.98 34.42
N PHE A 48 -50.85 -10.78 33.67
CA PHE A 48 -49.64 -10.13 34.16
C PHE A 48 -49.92 -8.69 34.63
N GLU A 49 -50.63 -7.90 33.82
CA GLU A 49 -51.05 -6.53 34.17
C GLU A 49 -51.98 -6.51 35.41
N ALA A 50 -52.83 -7.53 35.57
CA ALA A 50 -53.74 -7.63 36.71
C ALA A 50 -53.04 -7.98 38.04
N ILE A 51 -51.90 -8.69 38.01
CA ILE A 51 -51.10 -9.00 39.20
C ILE A 51 -50.52 -7.71 39.80
N GLY A 52 -50.01 -6.84 38.92
CA GLY A 52 -49.53 -5.50 39.26
C GLY A 52 -48.07 -5.45 39.74
N THR A 53 -47.30 -4.59 39.09
CA THR A 53 -45.84 -4.38 39.31
C THR A 53 -45.48 -4.07 40.75
N LYS A 54 -46.25 -3.21 41.43
CA LYS A 54 -45.98 -2.81 42.83
C LYS A 54 -45.96 -4.00 43.78
N PHE A 55 -46.82 -4.98 43.54
CA PHE A 55 -46.90 -6.19 44.35
C PHE A 55 -45.67 -7.08 44.14
N LEU A 56 -45.28 -7.31 42.88
CA LEU A 56 -44.08 -8.10 42.54
C LEU A 56 -42.78 -7.43 43.05
N THR A 57 -42.66 -6.10 42.93
CA THR A 57 -41.51 -5.37 43.49
C THR A 57 -41.41 -5.54 45.00
N LYS A 58 -42.54 -5.53 45.71
CA LYS A 58 -42.58 -5.73 47.17
C LYS A 58 -42.15 -7.14 47.56
N LEU A 59 -42.57 -8.16 46.82
CA LEU A 59 -42.13 -9.55 47.07
C LEU A 59 -40.63 -9.76 46.83
N LEU A 60 -40.05 -9.13 45.81
CA LEU A 60 -38.62 -9.23 45.50
C LEU A 60 -37.72 -8.51 46.53
N SER A 61 -38.23 -7.46 47.18
CA SER A 61 -37.46 -6.58 48.06
C SER A 61 -37.75 -6.73 49.56
N THR A 62 -38.84 -7.37 49.96
CA THR A 62 -39.22 -7.44 51.38
C THR A 62 -38.26 -8.30 52.19
N GLN A 63 -37.76 -7.74 53.29
CA GLN A 63 -37.07 -8.48 54.34
C GLN A 63 -37.97 -8.76 55.55
N VAL A 64 -39.16 -8.17 55.57
CA VAL A 64 -40.15 -8.34 56.65
C VAL A 64 -41.08 -9.48 56.27
N VAL A 65 -40.97 -10.59 57.01
CA VAL A 65 -41.68 -11.84 56.78
C VAL A 65 -42.28 -12.37 58.09
N PRO A 66 -43.36 -13.16 58.05
CA PRO A 66 -43.91 -13.82 59.24
C PRO A 66 -42.87 -14.70 59.95
N VAL A 67 -43.04 -14.91 61.27
CA VAL A 67 -42.03 -15.48 62.20
C VAL A 67 -41.52 -16.89 61.83
N ASP A 68 -42.13 -17.60 60.88
CA ASP A 68 -41.70 -18.93 60.42
C ASP A 68 -41.55 -19.03 58.87
N CYS A 69 -41.40 -17.90 58.18
CA CYS A 69 -41.28 -17.86 56.71
C CYS A 69 -39.95 -17.24 56.28
N PRO A 70 -39.04 -17.96 55.61
CA PRO A 70 -37.81 -17.36 55.08
C PRO A 70 -38.11 -16.29 54.02
N PRO A 71 -37.41 -15.13 54.02
CA PRO A 71 -37.55 -14.09 52.99
C PRO A 71 -37.35 -14.60 51.55
N GLN A 72 -36.55 -15.65 51.38
CA GLN A 72 -36.32 -16.34 50.11
C GLN A 72 -37.61 -16.88 49.47
N VAL A 73 -38.61 -17.28 50.27
CA VAL A 73 -39.88 -17.84 49.74
C VAL A 73 -40.65 -16.78 48.94
N TYR A 74 -40.66 -15.52 49.39
CA TYR A 74 -41.32 -14.45 48.64
C TYR A 74 -40.58 -14.10 47.34
N LYS A 75 -39.24 -14.13 47.36
CA LYS A 75 -38.42 -13.96 46.15
C LYS A 75 -38.70 -15.07 45.14
N SER A 76 -38.69 -16.34 45.58
CA SER A 76 -38.98 -17.49 44.72
C SER A 76 -40.37 -17.38 44.09
N VAL A 77 -41.42 -17.07 44.86
CA VAL A 77 -42.78 -16.93 44.27
C VAL A 77 -42.85 -15.80 43.24
N ALA A 78 -42.22 -14.65 43.51
CA ALA A 78 -42.20 -13.56 42.54
C ALA A 78 -41.43 -13.94 41.26
N LEU A 79 -40.31 -14.64 41.39
CA LEU A 79 -39.50 -15.08 40.26
C LEU A 79 -40.18 -16.16 39.43
N SER A 80 -40.80 -17.17 40.04
CA SER A 80 -41.57 -18.19 39.31
C SER A 80 -42.72 -17.56 38.51
N ILE A 81 -43.34 -16.49 39.03
CA ILE A 81 -44.34 -15.72 38.29
C ILE A 81 -43.67 -15.00 37.12
N LEU A 82 -42.62 -14.22 37.36
CA LEU A 82 -41.92 -13.47 36.31
C LEU A 82 -41.40 -14.39 35.20
N SER A 83 -40.81 -15.53 35.53
CA SER A 83 -40.29 -16.51 34.58
C SER A 83 -41.40 -17.15 33.73
N ALA A 84 -42.59 -17.37 34.30
CA ALA A 84 -43.73 -17.91 33.56
C ALA A 84 -44.28 -16.94 32.50
N PHE A 85 -44.10 -15.63 32.69
CA PHE A 85 -44.58 -14.59 31.79
C PHE A 85 -43.50 -14.05 30.83
N CYS A 86 -42.22 -14.07 31.21
CA CYS A 86 -41.14 -13.48 30.41
C CYS A 86 -40.82 -14.25 29.13
N GLY A 87 -41.30 -15.49 28.97
CA GLY A 87 -41.14 -16.27 27.74
C GLY A 87 -41.82 -15.68 26.51
N GLU A 88 -42.80 -14.79 26.69
CA GLU A 88 -43.53 -14.16 25.58
C GLU A 88 -42.86 -12.83 25.14
N PRO A 89 -42.61 -12.60 23.83
CA PRO A 89 -41.92 -11.41 23.34
C PRO A 89 -42.53 -10.07 23.79
N GLU A 90 -43.87 -10.00 23.79
CA GLU A 90 -44.61 -8.80 24.20
C GLU A 90 -44.45 -8.49 25.69
N LEU A 91 -44.28 -9.52 26.53
CA LEU A 91 -44.16 -9.39 27.97
C LEU A 91 -42.72 -9.15 28.42
N ALA A 92 -41.75 -9.80 27.78
CA ALA A 92 -40.33 -9.50 27.99
C ALA A 92 -39.98 -8.04 27.69
N SER A 93 -40.68 -7.44 26.72
CA SER A 93 -40.55 -6.03 26.33
C SER A 93 -41.46 -5.06 27.12
N HIS A 94 -42.29 -5.58 28.03
CA HIS A 94 -43.28 -4.78 28.75
C HIS A 94 -42.64 -3.93 29.86
N SER A 95 -43.11 -2.69 30.04
CA SER A 95 -42.54 -1.76 31.04
C SER A 95 -42.54 -2.32 32.46
N ASP A 96 -43.60 -3.05 32.82
CA ASP A 96 -43.73 -3.67 34.13
C ASP A 96 -42.71 -4.79 34.37
N MET A 97 -42.39 -5.60 33.34
CA MET A 97 -41.36 -6.63 33.42
C MET A 97 -39.96 -6.01 33.57
N ILE A 98 -39.67 -5.02 32.73
CA ILE A 98 -38.38 -4.32 32.66
C ILE A 98 -38.08 -3.57 33.97
N THR A 99 -39.10 -3.07 34.67
CA THR A 99 -38.96 -2.39 35.97
C THR A 99 -38.28 -3.26 37.03
N HIS A 100 -38.32 -4.59 36.89
CA HIS A 100 -37.71 -5.53 37.84
C HIS A 100 -36.22 -5.82 37.59
N ILE A 101 -35.63 -5.33 36.49
CA ILE A 101 -34.21 -5.57 36.13
C ILE A 101 -33.23 -5.27 37.29
N PRO A 102 -33.31 -4.15 38.02
CA PRO A 102 -32.37 -3.87 39.11
C PRO A 102 -32.39 -4.94 40.21
N ALA A 103 -33.57 -5.42 40.59
CA ALA A 103 -33.73 -6.46 41.59
C ALA A 103 -33.25 -7.82 41.07
N LEU A 104 -33.52 -8.15 39.80
CA LEU A 104 -33.01 -9.37 39.17
C LEU A 104 -31.47 -9.38 39.12
N LEU A 105 -30.86 -8.24 38.77
CA LEU A 105 -29.40 -8.07 38.75
C LEU A 105 -28.80 -8.15 40.16
N GLU A 106 -29.49 -7.68 41.19
CA GLU A 106 -29.04 -7.82 42.57
C GLU A 106 -29.07 -9.28 43.02
N ILE A 107 -30.12 -10.03 42.68
CA ILE A 107 -30.26 -11.45 43.03
C ILE A 107 -29.15 -12.30 42.41
N VAL A 108 -28.84 -12.12 41.13
CA VAL A 108 -27.78 -12.91 40.47
C VAL A 108 -26.38 -12.55 40.98
N SER A 109 -26.19 -11.35 41.53
CA SER A 109 -24.93 -10.94 42.17
C SER A 109 -24.77 -11.46 43.61
N GLN A 110 -25.78 -12.11 44.19
CA GLN A 110 -25.75 -12.64 45.56
C GLN A 110 -25.32 -14.11 45.63
N ALA A 111 -24.98 -14.74 44.50
CA ALA A 111 -24.58 -16.14 44.44
C ALA A 111 -23.07 -16.31 44.66
N ASP A 112 -22.67 -16.90 45.79
CA ASP A 112 -21.32 -17.37 46.06
C ASP A 112 -21.24 -18.91 46.03
N GLU A 113 -20.03 -19.47 46.20
CA GLU A 113 -19.80 -20.93 46.21
C GLU A 113 -20.48 -21.65 47.39
N ASP A 114 -20.89 -20.92 48.44
CA ASP A 114 -21.48 -21.44 49.68
C ASP A 114 -23.02 -21.25 49.75
N ALA A 115 -23.65 -20.82 48.66
CA ALA A 115 -25.08 -20.55 48.59
C ALA A 115 -25.94 -21.82 48.77
N ASP A 116 -27.03 -21.71 49.56
CA ASP A 116 -27.96 -22.82 49.78
C ASP A 116 -28.78 -23.17 48.52
N ASP A 117 -29.29 -24.41 48.44
CA ASP A 117 -30.06 -24.92 47.29
C ASP A 117 -31.26 -24.03 46.91
N ASN A 118 -31.90 -23.38 47.89
CA ASN A 118 -33.05 -22.50 47.64
C ASN A 118 -32.61 -21.20 46.95
N MET A 119 -31.47 -20.64 47.35
CA MET A 119 -30.88 -19.46 46.72
C MET A 119 -30.42 -19.77 45.29
N LEU A 120 -29.87 -20.96 45.04
CA LEU A 120 -29.49 -21.37 43.67
C LEU A 120 -30.69 -21.45 42.72
N ILE A 121 -31.84 -21.93 43.20
CA ILE A 121 -33.10 -21.95 42.41
C ILE A 121 -33.54 -20.52 42.09
N ILE A 122 -33.55 -19.63 43.08
CA ILE A 122 -33.89 -18.21 42.93
C ILE A 122 -32.97 -17.54 41.89
N VAL A 123 -31.67 -17.77 41.97
CA VAL A 123 -30.69 -17.24 41.01
C VAL A 123 -30.96 -17.76 39.60
N SER A 124 -31.27 -19.05 39.45
CA SER A 124 -31.59 -19.66 38.16
C SER A 124 -32.86 -19.08 37.51
N GLU A 125 -33.90 -18.81 38.29
CA GLU A 125 -35.12 -18.16 37.79
C GLU A 125 -34.86 -16.69 37.42
N ALA A 126 -34.01 -16.00 38.18
CA ALA A 126 -33.60 -14.63 37.86
C ALA A 126 -32.80 -14.56 36.54
N TYR A 127 -31.85 -15.48 36.31
CA TYR A 127 -31.16 -15.61 35.03
C TYR A 127 -32.14 -15.88 33.88
N THR A 128 -33.12 -16.76 34.08
CA THR A 128 -34.14 -17.05 33.08
C THR A 128 -34.89 -15.77 32.68
N CYS A 129 -35.31 -14.96 33.66
CA CYS A 129 -35.96 -13.67 33.40
C CYS A 129 -35.04 -12.73 32.61
N LEU A 130 -33.81 -12.54 33.09
CA LEU A 130 -32.83 -11.64 32.46
C LEU A 130 -32.50 -12.04 31.02
N GLN A 131 -32.34 -13.34 30.74
CA GLN A 131 -32.07 -13.85 29.39
C GLN A 131 -33.21 -13.55 28.42
N HIS A 132 -34.46 -13.75 28.83
CA HIS A 132 -35.60 -13.41 27.98
C HIS A 132 -35.73 -11.90 27.76
N ILE A 133 -35.53 -11.09 28.79
CA ILE A 133 -35.53 -9.62 28.69
C ILE A 133 -34.42 -9.13 27.75
N ALA A 134 -33.22 -9.71 27.83
CA ALA A 134 -32.06 -9.32 27.04
C ALA A 134 -32.23 -9.57 25.53
N GLN A 135 -33.18 -10.40 25.10
CA GLN A 135 -33.44 -10.65 23.68
C GLN A 135 -34.11 -9.47 22.96
N TYR A 136 -34.68 -8.51 23.69
CA TYR A 136 -35.51 -7.44 23.11
C TYR A 136 -34.96 -6.04 23.38
N PRO A 137 -35.06 -5.09 22.42
CA PRO A 137 -34.44 -3.77 22.54
C PRO A 137 -34.80 -2.95 23.79
N PRO A 138 -36.08 -2.92 24.26
CA PRO A 138 -36.41 -2.17 25.47
C PRO A 138 -35.72 -2.73 26.72
N GLY A 139 -35.63 -4.07 26.83
CA GLY A 139 -34.92 -4.74 27.92
C GLY A 139 -33.41 -4.53 27.85
N GLN A 140 -32.83 -4.62 26.66
CA GLN A 140 -31.40 -4.36 26.41
C GLN A 140 -30.99 -2.96 26.88
N GLN A 141 -31.81 -1.95 26.57
CA GLN A 141 -31.54 -0.56 26.94
C GLN A 141 -31.47 -0.38 28.46
N VAL A 142 -32.45 -0.92 29.19
CA VAL A 142 -32.46 -0.79 30.66
C VAL A 142 -31.37 -1.63 31.31
N LEU A 143 -31.06 -2.82 30.78
CA LEU A 143 -29.92 -3.62 31.24
C LEU A 143 -28.60 -2.84 31.09
N PHE A 144 -28.42 -2.16 29.97
CA PHE A 144 -27.26 -1.32 29.72
C PHE A 144 -27.17 -0.14 30.72
N GLU A 145 -28.28 0.58 30.93
CA GLU A 145 -28.36 1.69 31.90
C GLU A 145 -28.11 1.23 33.35
N GLN A 146 -28.50 0.00 33.69
CA GLN A 146 -28.28 -0.62 35.01
C GLN A 146 -26.91 -1.29 35.16
N LYS A 147 -25.96 -1.02 34.25
CA LYS A 147 -24.59 -1.57 34.26
C LYS A 147 -24.55 -3.10 34.29
N ALA A 148 -25.49 -3.77 33.62
CA ALA A 148 -25.54 -5.23 33.58
C ALA A 148 -24.25 -5.83 33.01
N ILE A 149 -23.61 -5.17 32.04
CA ILE A 149 -22.35 -5.64 31.43
C ILE A 149 -21.25 -5.81 32.48
N THR A 150 -21.00 -4.76 33.28
CA THR A 150 -20.01 -4.81 34.38
C THR A 150 -20.34 -5.92 35.36
N LYS A 151 -21.61 -6.01 35.78
CA LYS A 151 -22.05 -7.06 36.71
C LYS A 151 -21.85 -8.48 36.16
N MET A 152 -22.13 -8.73 34.89
CA MET A 152 -21.91 -10.04 34.27
C MET A 152 -20.41 -10.37 34.17
N CYS A 153 -19.56 -9.38 33.93
CA CYS A 153 -18.11 -9.56 33.98
C CYS A 153 -17.63 -9.95 35.39
N ASP A 154 -18.11 -9.25 36.41
CA ASP A 154 -17.73 -9.49 37.82
C ASP A 154 -18.14 -10.90 38.27
N ILE A 155 -19.40 -11.28 38.01
CA ILE A 155 -19.94 -12.63 38.30
C ILE A 155 -19.09 -13.72 37.63
N TYR A 156 -18.69 -13.51 36.37
CA TYR A 156 -17.85 -14.48 35.67
C TYR A 156 -16.43 -14.55 36.27
N ALA A 157 -15.84 -13.41 36.61
CA ALA A 157 -14.50 -13.33 37.18
C ALA A 157 -14.41 -14.03 38.54
N GLU A 158 -15.45 -13.88 39.36
CA GLU A 158 -15.61 -14.47 40.69
C GLU A 158 -15.96 -15.97 40.67
N LYS A 159 -16.20 -16.57 39.48
CA LYS A 159 -16.64 -17.97 39.30
C LYS A 159 -17.95 -18.32 40.02
N SER A 160 -18.86 -17.36 40.13
CA SER A 160 -20.18 -17.56 40.74
C SER A 160 -21.03 -18.62 40.01
N PHE A 161 -22.08 -19.12 40.66
CA PHE A 161 -23.01 -20.10 40.07
C PHE A 161 -23.57 -19.63 38.72
N GLN A 162 -23.70 -20.55 37.74
CA GLN A 162 -24.27 -20.29 36.41
C GLN A 162 -23.52 -19.24 35.55
N THR A 163 -22.19 -19.33 35.51
CA THR A 163 -21.31 -18.45 34.72
C THR A 163 -21.66 -18.39 33.21
N ASP A 164 -22.13 -19.49 32.62
CA ASP A 164 -22.45 -19.53 31.18
C ASP A 164 -23.71 -18.71 30.85
N GLN A 165 -24.68 -18.65 31.78
CA GLN A 165 -25.87 -17.80 31.66
C GLN A 165 -25.48 -16.31 31.68
N ALA A 166 -24.55 -15.94 32.56
CA ALA A 166 -24.00 -14.59 32.62
C ALA A 166 -23.28 -14.21 31.33
N LEU A 167 -22.44 -15.10 30.78
CA LEU A 167 -21.78 -14.90 29.49
C LEU A 167 -22.78 -14.72 28.34
N ASN A 168 -23.86 -15.49 28.30
CA ASN A 168 -24.87 -15.36 27.23
C ASN A 168 -25.58 -14.00 27.26
N ILE A 169 -25.90 -13.49 28.46
CA ILE A 169 -26.46 -12.13 28.61
C ILE A 169 -25.42 -11.10 28.17
N LEU A 170 -24.18 -11.24 28.64
CA LEU A 170 -23.06 -10.36 28.27
C LEU A 170 -22.90 -10.29 26.74
N VAL A 171 -22.79 -11.44 26.07
CA VAL A 171 -22.66 -11.55 24.60
C VAL A 171 -23.82 -10.86 23.89
N THR A 172 -25.06 -11.08 24.36
CA THR A 172 -26.25 -10.46 23.78
C THR A 172 -26.19 -8.93 23.85
N LEU A 173 -25.76 -8.39 24.99
CA LEU A 173 -25.64 -6.94 25.19
C LEU A 173 -24.48 -6.34 24.36
N VAL A 174 -23.29 -6.95 24.38
CA VAL A 174 -22.14 -6.40 23.65
C VAL A 174 -22.32 -6.49 22.13
N GLN A 175 -23.04 -7.50 21.62
CA GLN A 175 -23.40 -7.57 20.19
C GLN A 175 -24.36 -6.46 19.78
N LYS A 176 -25.22 -6.01 20.71
CA LYS A 176 -26.19 -4.93 20.47
C LYS A 176 -25.52 -3.55 20.50
N PHE A 177 -24.71 -3.28 21.51
CA PHE A 177 -24.13 -1.96 21.76
C PHE A 177 -22.73 -1.78 21.14
N GLY A 178 -22.07 -2.87 20.72
CA GLY A 178 -20.75 -2.81 20.09
C GLY A 178 -19.73 -2.08 20.97
N PRO A 179 -18.92 -1.16 20.42
CA PRO A 179 -17.93 -0.40 21.18
C PRO A 179 -18.48 0.50 22.28
N GLU A 180 -19.77 0.84 22.26
CA GLU A 180 -20.44 1.61 23.32
C GLU A 180 -20.70 0.76 24.58
N ALA A 181 -20.60 -0.58 24.46
CA ALA A 181 -20.69 -1.50 25.58
C ALA A 181 -19.58 -1.31 26.63
N TRP A 182 -18.46 -0.70 26.24
CA TRP A 182 -17.23 -0.62 27.02
C TRP A 182 -16.87 0.83 27.34
N ASP A 183 -16.14 1.05 28.45
CA ASP A 183 -15.79 2.40 28.90
C ASP A 183 -14.88 3.13 27.90
N ALA A 184 -15.23 4.40 27.59
CA ALA A 184 -14.43 5.47 26.97
C ALA A 184 -12.91 5.30 26.97
N THR A 185 -12.44 5.19 28.20
CA THR A 185 -11.15 5.66 28.69
C THR A 185 -10.41 4.58 29.46
N ASP A 186 -11.13 3.62 30.04
CA ASP A 186 -10.58 2.52 30.82
C ASP A 186 -10.81 1.17 30.11
N SER A 187 -9.74 0.60 29.56
CA SER A 187 -9.74 -0.74 28.94
C SER A 187 -9.55 -1.88 29.95
N THR A 188 -9.25 -1.59 31.22
CA THR A 188 -8.91 -2.59 32.24
C THR A 188 -10.02 -3.64 32.42
N PRO A 189 -11.31 -3.27 32.58
CA PRO A 189 -12.37 -4.27 32.78
C PRO A 189 -12.52 -5.22 31.58
N PHE A 190 -12.28 -4.71 30.36
CA PHE A 190 -12.28 -5.52 29.14
C PHE A 190 -11.13 -6.53 29.16
N HIS A 191 -9.91 -6.10 29.48
CA HIS A 191 -8.77 -7.00 29.54
C HIS A 191 -8.91 -8.07 30.63
N VAL A 192 -9.43 -7.71 31.80
CA VAL A 192 -9.67 -8.67 32.91
C VAL A 192 -10.60 -9.79 32.46
N ILE A 193 -11.75 -9.46 31.86
CA ILE A 193 -12.71 -10.49 31.45
C ILE A 193 -12.17 -11.34 30.29
N ILE A 194 -11.48 -10.74 29.31
CA ILE A 194 -10.90 -11.47 28.18
C ILE A 194 -9.76 -12.39 28.65
N ASN A 195 -8.88 -11.97 29.57
CA ASN A 195 -7.86 -12.82 30.17
C ASN A 195 -8.47 -14.06 30.83
N LYS A 196 -9.56 -13.89 31.58
CA LYS A 196 -10.25 -15.01 32.23
C LYS A 196 -10.81 -16.00 31.22
N ILE A 197 -11.58 -15.51 30.24
CA ILE A 197 -12.22 -16.36 29.23
C ILE A 197 -11.16 -17.01 28.32
N ALA A 198 -10.07 -16.31 27.99
CA ALA A 198 -8.97 -16.85 27.20
C ALA A 198 -8.24 -17.99 27.94
N LEU A 199 -8.03 -17.86 29.26
CA LEU A 199 -7.45 -18.92 30.08
C LEU A 199 -8.37 -20.14 30.18
N ASP A 200 -9.67 -19.92 30.37
CA ASP A 200 -10.67 -21.00 30.35
C ASP A 200 -10.67 -21.67 28.97
N PHE A 201 -10.62 -20.89 27.89
CA PHE A 201 -10.54 -21.40 26.53
C PHE A 201 -9.26 -22.21 26.27
N GLU A 202 -8.12 -21.80 26.82
CA GLU A 202 -6.87 -22.55 26.73
C GLU A 202 -6.98 -23.90 27.46
N THR A 203 -7.51 -23.89 28.69
CA THR A 203 -7.49 -25.04 29.61
C THR A 203 -8.69 -25.99 29.49
N ASP A 204 -9.80 -25.57 28.91
CA ASP A 204 -10.99 -26.42 28.71
C ASP A 204 -10.76 -27.44 27.59
N HIS A 205 -11.04 -28.71 27.89
CA HIS A 205 -10.90 -29.85 26.97
C HIS A 205 -12.24 -30.46 26.55
N THR A 206 -13.36 -29.81 26.88
CA THR A 206 -14.72 -30.26 26.56
C THR A 206 -15.29 -29.55 25.32
N GLU A 207 -16.51 -29.90 24.91
CA GLU A 207 -17.21 -29.19 23.81
C GLU A 207 -17.46 -27.69 24.12
N ARG A 208 -17.44 -27.30 25.39
CA ARG A 208 -17.56 -25.90 25.84
C ARG A 208 -16.49 -25.01 25.20
N LYS A 209 -15.30 -25.54 24.90
CA LYS A 209 -14.22 -24.82 24.22
C LYS A 209 -14.67 -24.16 22.90
N PHE A 210 -15.57 -24.80 22.14
CA PHE A 210 -16.07 -24.24 20.87
C PHE A 210 -17.17 -23.18 21.07
N GLN A 211 -17.90 -23.23 22.18
CA GLN A 211 -18.79 -22.15 22.60
C GLN A 211 -17.98 -20.93 23.02
N LEU A 212 -16.88 -21.14 23.76
CA LEU A 212 -15.93 -20.08 24.13
C LEU A 212 -15.33 -19.38 22.90
N CYS A 213 -15.09 -20.09 21.78
CA CYS A 213 -14.72 -19.44 20.51
C CYS A 213 -15.73 -18.37 20.08
N THR A 214 -17.02 -18.69 20.16
CA THR A 214 -18.11 -17.81 19.73
C THR A 214 -18.28 -16.62 20.69
N ILE A 215 -18.11 -16.87 21.99
CA ILE A 215 -18.17 -15.84 23.04
C ILE A 215 -17.00 -14.87 22.88
N LEU A 216 -15.77 -15.37 22.76
CA LEU A 216 -14.59 -14.55 22.49
C LEU A 216 -14.74 -13.74 21.21
N GLN A 217 -15.27 -14.35 20.14
CA GLN A 217 -15.54 -13.65 18.89
C GLN A 217 -16.45 -12.44 19.11
N ALA A 218 -17.57 -12.62 19.81
CA ALA A 218 -18.53 -11.55 20.06
C ALA A 218 -17.94 -10.42 20.92
N LEU A 219 -17.20 -10.76 21.98
CA LEU A 219 -16.57 -9.78 22.86
C LEU A 219 -15.50 -8.97 22.13
N LEU A 220 -14.59 -9.64 21.41
CA LEU A 220 -13.51 -8.97 20.66
C LEU A 220 -14.05 -8.09 19.53
N MET A 221 -15.11 -8.51 18.83
CA MET A 221 -15.76 -7.69 17.80
C MET A 221 -16.47 -6.45 18.35
N SER A 222 -16.83 -6.46 19.64
CA SER A 222 -17.49 -5.34 20.31
C SER A 222 -16.51 -4.32 20.88
N CYS A 223 -15.20 -4.52 20.79
CA CYS A 223 -14.23 -3.64 21.44
C CYS A 223 -13.89 -2.37 20.62
N ARG A 224 -13.31 -1.36 21.27
CA ARG A 224 -12.68 -0.22 20.56
C ARG A 224 -11.32 -0.62 20.02
N LYS A 225 -11.30 -1.12 18.78
CA LYS A 225 -10.11 -1.67 18.12
C LYS A 225 -8.85 -0.82 18.27
N ASN A 226 -8.93 0.49 18.02
CA ASN A 226 -7.78 1.40 18.07
C ASN A 226 -7.13 1.49 19.46
N ILE A 227 -7.91 1.32 20.53
CA ILE A 227 -7.39 1.34 21.91
C ILE A 227 -6.86 -0.04 22.25
N ILE A 228 -7.67 -1.08 22.01
CA ILE A 228 -7.36 -2.44 22.43
C ILE A 228 -6.17 -3.03 21.67
N SER A 229 -6.00 -2.73 20.38
CA SER A 229 -4.85 -3.24 19.61
C SER A 229 -3.50 -2.77 20.17
N GLU A 230 -3.46 -1.59 20.78
CA GLU A 230 -2.26 -1.05 21.43
C GLU A 230 -2.07 -1.62 22.83
N THR A 231 -3.11 -1.58 23.67
CA THR A 231 -3.03 -2.02 25.08
C THR A 231 -2.90 -3.54 25.23
N ALA A 232 -3.38 -4.33 24.26
CA ALA A 232 -3.27 -5.79 24.26
C ALA A 232 -1.83 -6.32 24.32
N LYS A 233 -0.83 -5.51 23.94
CA LYS A 233 0.58 -5.92 23.93
C LYS A 233 1.13 -6.26 25.32
N GLU A 234 0.53 -5.70 26.37
CA GLU A 234 0.93 -5.92 27.77
C GLU A 234 0.13 -7.07 28.42
N GLU A 235 -0.83 -7.65 27.70
CA GLU A 235 -1.79 -8.61 28.23
C GLU A 235 -1.45 -10.07 27.89
N SER A 236 -1.98 -11.02 28.69
CA SER A 236 -1.71 -12.45 28.51
C SER A 236 -2.66 -13.15 27.53
N TRP A 237 -3.89 -12.65 27.40
CA TRP A 237 -4.94 -13.27 26.59
C TRP A 237 -4.58 -13.49 25.11
N PRO A 238 -3.80 -12.64 24.42
CA PRO A 238 -3.43 -12.92 23.03
C PRO A 238 -2.65 -14.23 22.88
N SER A 239 -1.77 -14.53 23.85
CA SER A 239 -0.98 -15.75 23.86
C SER A 239 -1.81 -16.98 24.21
N SER A 240 -2.74 -16.87 25.17
CA SER A 240 -3.66 -17.97 25.51
C SER A 240 -4.58 -18.33 24.36
N ILE A 241 -5.16 -17.34 23.68
CA ILE A 241 -6.00 -17.57 22.49
C ILE A 241 -5.17 -18.18 21.35
N HIS A 242 -3.94 -17.72 21.13
CA HIS A 242 -3.04 -18.28 20.11
C HIS A 242 -2.79 -19.76 20.34
N LYS A 243 -2.37 -20.13 21.55
CA LYS A 243 -2.07 -21.52 21.92
C LYS A 243 -3.30 -22.42 21.77
N ALA A 244 -4.43 -21.99 22.31
CA ALA A 244 -5.69 -22.73 22.21
C ALA A 244 -6.13 -22.97 20.75
N LEU A 245 -6.03 -21.94 19.88
CA LEU A 245 -6.38 -22.06 18.46
C LEU A 245 -5.39 -22.90 17.67
N SER A 246 -4.09 -22.81 17.99
CA SER A 246 -3.05 -23.66 17.41
C SER A 246 -3.31 -25.14 17.70
N ASP A 247 -3.67 -25.48 18.94
CA ASP A 247 -4.02 -26.84 19.35
C ASP A 247 -5.27 -27.36 18.62
N ILE A 248 -6.32 -26.53 18.52
CA ILE A 248 -7.57 -26.89 17.84
C ILE A 248 -7.31 -27.11 16.33
N LEU A 249 -6.72 -26.13 15.65
CA LEU A 249 -6.58 -26.14 14.19
C LEU A 249 -5.45 -27.05 13.70
N GLY A 250 -4.46 -27.35 14.54
CA GLY A 250 -3.44 -28.37 14.29
C GLY A 250 -3.96 -29.80 14.43
N SER A 251 -5.13 -29.99 15.04
CA SER A 251 -5.75 -31.30 15.28
C SER A 251 -6.67 -31.75 14.13
N LYS A 252 -6.92 -33.06 14.01
CA LYS A 252 -7.89 -33.60 13.05
C LYS A 252 -9.32 -33.45 13.59
N ILE A 253 -9.97 -32.34 13.26
CA ILE A 253 -11.29 -31.96 13.77
C ILE A 253 -12.37 -31.87 12.68
N GLY A 254 -13.64 -31.96 13.08
CA GLY A 254 -14.81 -31.82 12.19
C GLY A 254 -15.21 -30.37 11.91
N LYS A 255 -16.15 -30.15 10.97
CA LYS A 255 -16.63 -28.82 10.58
C LYS A 255 -17.17 -27.99 11.75
N ASN A 256 -18.01 -28.60 12.59
CA ASN A 256 -18.63 -27.93 13.75
C ASN A 256 -17.63 -27.40 14.78
N GLN A 257 -16.41 -27.93 14.79
CA GLN A 257 -15.33 -27.55 15.69
C GLN A 257 -14.38 -26.52 15.03
N ARG A 258 -14.07 -26.74 13.75
CA ARG A 258 -13.16 -25.90 12.97
C ARG A 258 -13.74 -24.54 12.64
N ASP A 259 -15.03 -24.48 12.29
CA ASP A 259 -15.63 -23.25 11.76
C ASP A 259 -15.68 -22.12 12.82
N PRO A 260 -16.05 -22.36 14.10
CA PRO A 260 -15.94 -21.36 15.16
C PRO A 260 -14.49 -20.91 15.42
N ALA A 261 -13.52 -21.83 15.31
CA ALA A 261 -12.11 -21.51 15.50
C ALA A 261 -11.56 -20.61 14.39
N LEU A 262 -11.86 -20.89 13.11
CA LEU A 262 -11.47 -20.00 11.99
C LEU A 262 -12.14 -18.62 12.11
N LYS A 263 -13.40 -18.57 12.54
CA LYS A 263 -14.08 -17.30 12.81
C LYS A 263 -13.38 -16.49 13.89
N LEU A 264 -12.98 -17.12 15.00
CA LEU A 264 -12.20 -16.44 16.05
C LEU A 264 -10.82 -15.97 15.54
N VAL A 265 -10.11 -16.81 14.77
CA VAL A 265 -8.83 -16.42 14.14
C VAL A 265 -9.00 -15.15 13.30
N SER A 266 -10.08 -15.05 12.51
CA SER A 266 -10.29 -13.87 11.67
C SER A 266 -10.42 -12.58 12.48
N VAL A 267 -11.05 -12.64 13.65
CA VAL A 267 -11.16 -11.50 14.58
C VAL A 267 -9.83 -11.17 15.24
N MET A 268 -9.05 -12.18 15.61
CA MET A 268 -7.71 -11.99 16.18
C MET A 268 -6.77 -11.33 15.19
N LEU A 269 -6.76 -11.76 13.93
CA LEU A 269 -5.97 -11.16 12.87
C LEU A 269 -6.41 -9.72 12.56
N ASP A 270 -7.71 -9.46 12.53
CA ASP A 270 -8.24 -8.11 12.28
C ASP A 270 -7.94 -7.13 13.43
N LEU A 271 -7.83 -7.63 14.67
CA LEU A 271 -7.52 -6.82 15.85
C LEU A 271 -6.01 -6.63 16.09
N LEU A 272 -5.19 -7.68 15.92
CA LEU A 272 -3.78 -7.71 16.33
C LEU A 272 -2.79 -7.83 15.16
N GLY A 273 -3.29 -8.01 13.93
CA GLY A 273 -2.47 -8.20 12.74
C GLY A 273 -1.87 -9.61 12.62
N ALA A 274 -1.15 -9.84 11.51
CA ALA A 274 -0.53 -11.14 11.21
C ALA A 274 0.59 -11.53 12.19
N GLU A 275 1.25 -10.56 12.81
CA GLU A 275 2.35 -10.79 13.76
C GLU A 275 1.92 -11.65 14.95
N TRP A 276 0.65 -11.54 15.37
CA TRP A 276 0.08 -12.39 16.41
C TRP A 276 0.19 -13.89 16.10
N THR A 277 0.20 -14.28 14.82
CA THR A 277 0.35 -15.70 14.45
C THR A 277 1.75 -16.24 14.70
N LEU A 278 2.74 -15.36 14.87
CA LEU A 278 4.17 -15.68 14.98
C LEU A 278 4.66 -15.75 16.44
N LEU A 279 3.75 -15.80 17.42
CA LEU A 279 4.10 -15.82 18.85
C LEU A 279 4.90 -17.07 19.27
N ASP A 280 4.84 -18.17 18.51
CA ASP A 280 5.67 -19.36 18.75
C ASP A 280 7.13 -19.06 18.37
N LYS A 281 7.98 -18.87 19.39
CA LYS A 281 9.40 -18.56 19.20
C LYS A 281 10.21 -19.70 18.57
N GLU A 282 9.76 -20.95 18.72
CA GLU A 282 10.46 -22.10 18.15
C GLU A 282 10.09 -22.30 16.68
N LYS A 283 8.82 -22.09 16.34
CA LYS A 283 8.25 -22.37 15.01
C LYS A 283 7.33 -21.24 14.52
N PRO A 284 7.84 -20.00 14.37
CA PRO A 284 7.01 -18.81 14.20
C PRO A 284 6.09 -18.88 12.96
N LYS A 285 6.57 -19.42 11.85
CA LYS A 285 5.82 -19.45 10.58
C LYS A 285 4.73 -20.53 10.50
N ILE A 286 4.77 -21.58 11.32
CA ILE A 286 3.91 -22.77 11.09
C ILE A 286 2.43 -22.44 11.22
N PHE A 287 2.06 -21.68 12.26
CA PHE A 287 0.66 -21.36 12.49
C PHE A 287 0.11 -20.47 11.37
N LEU A 288 0.84 -19.43 10.96
CA LEU A 288 0.46 -18.59 9.82
C LEU A 288 0.23 -19.40 8.54
N LEU A 289 1.17 -20.28 8.19
CA LEU A 289 1.09 -21.13 7.00
C LEU A 289 -0.11 -22.08 7.06
N LEU A 290 -0.37 -22.68 8.23
CA LEU A 290 -1.54 -23.54 8.46
C LEU A 290 -2.84 -22.77 8.26
N LEU A 291 -2.95 -21.55 8.79
CA LEU A 291 -4.15 -20.72 8.66
C LEU A 291 -4.44 -20.38 7.19
N ILE A 292 -3.42 -20.00 6.42
CA ILE A 292 -3.58 -19.72 4.98
C ILE A 292 -4.08 -20.96 4.25
N GLN A 293 -3.50 -22.13 4.53
CA GLN A 293 -3.91 -23.39 3.92
C GLN A 293 -5.37 -23.73 4.25
N LEU A 294 -5.75 -23.70 5.54
CA LEU A 294 -7.10 -24.03 5.99
C LEU A 294 -8.14 -23.05 5.44
N ALA A 295 -7.88 -21.75 5.50
CA ALA A 295 -8.79 -20.72 4.98
C ALA A 295 -8.97 -20.86 3.46
N SER A 296 -7.89 -21.11 2.72
CA SER A 296 -7.94 -21.26 1.27
C SER A 296 -8.69 -22.54 0.84
N ILE A 297 -8.46 -23.66 1.54
CA ILE A 297 -9.22 -24.90 1.32
C ILE A 297 -10.71 -24.67 1.60
N GLU A 298 -11.03 -23.95 2.67
CA GLU A 298 -12.42 -23.68 3.05
C GLU A 298 -13.13 -22.79 2.03
N VAL A 299 -12.49 -21.69 1.60
CA VAL A 299 -12.99 -20.83 0.51
C VAL A 299 -13.29 -21.65 -0.73
N ARG A 300 -12.33 -22.48 -1.16
CA ARG A 300 -12.51 -23.35 -2.32
C ARG A 300 -13.69 -24.29 -2.14
N MET A 301 -13.75 -25.03 -1.02
CA MET A 301 -14.81 -26.00 -0.74
C MET A 301 -16.20 -25.33 -0.66
N GLN A 302 -16.27 -24.09 -0.16
CA GLN A 302 -17.54 -23.37 -0.03
C GLN A 302 -17.99 -22.67 -1.32
N MET A 303 -17.11 -22.42 -2.29
CA MET A 303 -17.44 -21.62 -3.48
C MET A 303 -17.37 -22.41 -4.79
N GLU A 304 -16.45 -23.37 -4.93
CA GLU A 304 -16.17 -24.04 -6.20
C GLU A 304 -17.43 -24.75 -6.76
N GLY A 305 -17.87 -24.30 -7.94
CA GLY A 305 -19.03 -24.85 -8.65
C GLY A 305 -20.40 -24.59 -8.01
N LYS A 306 -20.49 -23.77 -6.95
CA LYS A 306 -21.74 -23.49 -6.24
C LYS A 306 -22.38 -22.17 -6.68
N GLN A 307 -23.71 -22.09 -6.55
CA GLN A 307 -24.47 -20.86 -6.83
C GLN A 307 -24.40 -19.90 -5.65
N LEU A 308 -24.46 -18.58 -5.91
CA LEU A 308 -24.40 -17.52 -4.89
C LEU A 308 -25.35 -17.79 -3.71
N LYS A 309 -26.62 -18.10 -3.98
CA LYS A 309 -27.62 -18.40 -2.94
C LYS A 309 -27.22 -19.55 -2.01
N THR A 310 -26.54 -20.57 -2.52
CA THR A 310 -26.05 -21.69 -1.71
C THR A 310 -24.84 -21.28 -0.87
N ILE A 311 -23.96 -20.44 -1.41
CA ILE A 311 -22.79 -19.91 -0.71
C ILE A 311 -23.23 -19.02 0.47
N MET A 312 -24.30 -18.25 0.29
CA MET A 312 -24.83 -17.35 1.31
C MET A 312 -25.19 -18.05 2.63
N ALA A 313 -25.47 -19.36 2.63
CA ALA A 313 -25.70 -20.13 3.86
C ALA A 313 -24.47 -20.15 4.80
N ASN A 314 -23.26 -20.01 4.25
CA ASN A 314 -22.00 -19.99 4.99
C ASN A 314 -21.21 -18.68 4.77
N ALA A 315 -21.88 -17.59 4.40
CA ALA A 315 -21.23 -16.31 4.07
C ALA A 315 -20.31 -15.80 5.19
N ASP A 316 -20.73 -15.94 6.45
CA ASP A 316 -19.94 -15.51 7.61
C ASP A 316 -18.60 -16.24 7.70
N LEU A 317 -18.61 -17.57 7.50
CA LEU A 317 -17.39 -18.38 7.53
C LEU A 317 -16.45 -18.03 6.37
N VAL A 318 -17.02 -17.90 5.16
CA VAL A 318 -16.24 -17.56 3.97
C VAL A 318 -15.62 -16.16 4.10
N THR A 319 -16.36 -15.20 4.64
CA THR A 319 -15.86 -13.84 4.90
C THR A 319 -14.76 -13.85 5.96
N SER A 320 -14.90 -14.63 7.03
CA SER A 320 -13.80 -14.84 8.00
C SER A 320 -12.55 -15.41 7.33
N CYS A 321 -12.69 -16.37 6.41
CA CYS A 321 -11.57 -16.91 5.65
C CYS A 321 -10.94 -15.87 4.72
N PHE A 322 -11.73 -14.98 4.11
CA PHE A 322 -11.22 -13.86 3.32
C PHE A 322 -10.36 -12.92 4.14
N ILE A 323 -10.79 -12.56 5.36
CA ILE A 323 -10.01 -11.73 6.28
C ILE A 323 -8.67 -12.39 6.61
N ILE A 324 -8.68 -13.70 6.92
CA ILE A 324 -7.44 -14.46 7.19
C ILE A 324 -6.49 -14.38 6.00
N ILE A 325 -6.98 -14.63 4.78
CA ILE A 325 -6.16 -14.63 3.56
C ILE A 325 -5.64 -13.21 3.26
N GLU A 326 -6.49 -12.19 3.32
CA GLU A 326 -6.15 -10.80 3.03
C GLU A 326 -5.02 -10.29 3.94
N ILE A 327 -5.18 -10.43 5.26
CA ILE A 327 -4.20 -9.97 6.25
C ILE A 327 -2.89 -10.77 6.11
N SER A 328 -2.97 -12.08 5.87
CA SER A 328 -1.79 -12.92 5.69
C SER A 328 -1.01 -12.58 4.41
N LEU A 329 -1.71 -12.32 3.30
CA LEU A 329 -1.08 -11.92 2.03
C LEU A 329 -0.36 -10.59 2.16
N GLY A 330 -0.98 -9.60 2.81
CA GLY A 330 -0.34 -8.30 3.06
C GLY A 330 0.89 -8.39 3.96
N TYR A 331 0.97 -9.41 4.82
CA TYR A 331 2.13 -9.61 5.70
C TYR A 331 3.30 -10.31 5.01
N ILE A 332 3.04 -11.37 4.23
CA ILE A 332 4.07 -12.16 3.53
C ILE A 332 4.93 -11.28 2.62
N THR A 333 4.39 -10.18 2.11
CA THR A 333 5.03 -9.31 1.11
C THR A 333 5.98 -8.28 1.69
N ASN A 334 6.03 -8.09 3.01
CA ASN A 334 6.91 -7.11 3.65
C ASN A 334 8.34 -7.64 3.90
N ASP A 335 8.74 -8.74 3.22
CA ASP A 335 10.03 -9.45 3.34
C ASP A 335 10.44 -9.81 4.78
N GLN A 336 9.47 -9.84 5.71
CA GLN A 336 9.71 -10.21 7.12
C GLN A 336 9.74 -11.74 7.33
N LEU A 337 9.26 -12.53 6.36
CA LEU A 337 9.05 -13.97 6.51
C LEU A 337 9.93 -14.76 5.53
N ASP A 338 10.93 -15.47 6.05
CA ASP A 338 11.80 -16.33 5.24
C ASP A 338 11.14 -17.69 4.95
N LEU A 339 10.62 -17.81 3.72
CA LEU A 339 9.95 -19.00 3.21
C LEU A 339 10.85 -19.77 2.23
N ASP A 340 10.96 -21.08 2.44
CA ASP A 340 11.66 -21.95 1.52
C ASP A 340 10.85 -22.21 0.24
N GLN A 341 11.50 -22.78 -0.79
CA GLN A 341 10.86 -22.98 -2.08
C GLN A 341 9.67 -23.95 -2.03
N LYS A 342 9.68 -24.94 -1.12
CA LYS A 342 8.56 -25.90 -0.97
C LYS A 342 7.37 -25.23 -0.29
N GLU A 343 7.62 -24.40 0.72
CA GLU A 343 6.60 -23.60 1.41
C GLU A 343 5.95 -22.62 0.43
N LYS A 344 6.74 -21.88 -0.34
CA LYS A 344 6.26 -20.97 -1.40
C LYS A 344 5.37 -21.71 -2.41
N GLN A 345 5.83 -22.85 -2.91
CA GLN A 345 5.06 -23.65 -3.88
C GLN A 345 3.76 -24.20 -3.28
N SER A 346 3.79 -24.64 -2.02
CA SER A 346 2.61 -25.13 -1.31
C SER A 346 1.57 -24.03 -1.14
N LEU A 347 1.97 -22.87 -0.61
CA LEU A 347 1.09 -21.71 -0.44
C LEU A 347 0.46 -21.29 -1.76
N TYR A 348 1.29 -21.10 -2.80
CA TYR A 348 0.84 -20.71 -4.12
C TYR A 348 -0.22 -21.67 -4.68
N THR A 349 -0.02 -22.98 -4.52
CA THR A 349 -0.94 -24.01 -5.02
C THR A 349 -2.31 -23.90 -4.35
N VAL A 350 -2.35 -23.75 -3.01
CA VAL A 350 -3.63 -23.69 -2.28
C VAL A 350 -4.34 -22.36 -2.53
N LEU A 351 -3.61 -21.23 -2.51
CA LEU A 351 -4.16 -19.91 -2.80
C LEU A 351 -4.72 -19.83 -4.22
N LYS A 352 -3.99 -20.34 -5.22
CA LYS A 352 -4.48 -20.41 -6.61
C LYS A 352 -5.79 -21.19 -6.72
N GLY A 353 -5.94 -22.27 -5.95
CA GLY A 353 -7.20 -23.03 -5.89
C GLY A 353 -8.37 -22.21 -5.32
N ALA A 354 -8.13 -21.46 -4.25
CA ALA A 354 -9.15 -20.58 -3.65
C ALA A 354 -9.54 -19.44 -4.59
N PHE A 355 -8.57 -18.76 -5.19
CA PHE A 355 -8.82 -17.65 -6.10
C PHE A 355 -9.44 -18.09 -7.43
N ALA A 356 -9.16 -19.30 -7.91
CA ALA A 356 -9.90 -19.88 -9.04
C ALA A 356 -11.40 -20.03 -8.73
N ALA A 357 -11.77 -20.43 -7.51
CA ALA A 357 -13.17 -20.52 -7.08
C ALA A 357 -13.81 -19.12 -6.95
N ILE A 358 -13.09 -18.14 -6.41
CA ILE A 358 -13.51 -16.73 -6.34
C ILE A 358 -13.79 -16.16 -7.74
N ILE A 359 -12.85 -16.30 -8.67
CA ILE A 359 -13.01 -15.83 -10.06
C ILE A 359 -14.16 -16.59 -10.75
N GLY A 360 -14.32 -17.89 -10.47
CA GLY A 360 -15.44 -18.69 -10.94
C GLY A 360 -16.79 -18.12 -10.49
N LEU A 361 -16.93 -17.73 -9.23
CA LEU A 361 -18.13 -17.08 -8.72
C LEU A 361 -18.37 -15.73 -9.40
N LEU A 362 -17.35 -14.86 -9.48
CA LEU A 362 -17.48 -13.55 -10.13
C LEU A 362 -17.85 -13.68 -11.61
N THR A 363 -17.34 -14.70 -12.30
CA THR A 363 -17.69 -15.00 -13.70
C THR A 363 -19.15 -15.45 -13.83
N ALA A 364 -19.68 -16.20 -12.85
CA ALA A 364 -21.07 -16.60 -12.84
C ALA A 364 -21.99 -15.40 -12.55
N VAL A 365 -21.62 -14.59 -11.55
CA VAL A 365 -22.39 -13.42 -11.11
C VAL A 365 -22.40 -12.31 -12.16
N SER A 366 -21.29 -12.09 -12.88
CA SER A 366 -21.24 -11.08 -13.95
C SER A 366 -22.20 -11.34 -15.11
N LYS A 367 -22.71 -12.57 -15.23
CA LYS A 367 -23.73 -12.98 -16.22
C LYS A 367 -25.15 -12.95 -15.69
N MET A 368 -25.34 -12.73 -14.38
CA MET A 368 -26.66 -12.64 -13.77
C MET A 368 -27.30 -11.28 -14.07
N LYS A 369 -28.63 -11.21 -13.94
CA LYS A 369 -29.31 -9.91 -13.82
C LYS A 369 -28.84 -9.23 -12.53
N GLU A 370 -29.01 -7.92 -12.46
CA GLU A 370 -28.62 -7.11 -11.30
C GLU A 370 -29.06 -7.77 -9.98
N ILE A 371 -28.09 -8.00 -9.08
CA ILE A 371 -28.36 -8.52 -7.73
C ILE A 371 -29.17 -7.46 -6.99
N THR A 372 -30.30 -7.83 -6.40
CA THR A 372 -31.14 -6.88 -5.65
C THR A 372 -30.98 -7.02 -4.14
N ASP A 373 -30.55 -8.18 -3.65
CA ASP A 373 -30.36 -8.43 -2.23
C ASP A 373 -29.10 -7.73 -1.70
N VAL A 374 -29.25 -6.93 -0.65
CA VAL A 374 -28.16 -6.11 -0.09
C VAL A 374 -27.08 -6.98 0.56
N LYS A 375 -27.45 -8.10 1.20
CA LYS A 375 -26.46 -9.00 1.82
C LYS A 375 -25.63 -9.70 0.76
N GLU A 376 -26.25 -10.13 -0.34
CA GLU A 376 -25.54 -10.66 -1.50
C GLU A 376 -24.58 -9.61 -2.09
N LYS A 377 -25.00 -8.34 -2.25
CA LYS A 377 -24.11 -7.27 -2.73
C LYS A 377 -22.90 -7.04 -1.81
N ILE A 378 -23.11 -6.99 -0.50
CA ILE A 378 -22.01 -6.84 0.49
C ILE A 378 -21.06 -8.03 0.41
N PHE A 379 -21.58 -9.25 0.27
CA PHE A 379 -20.76 -10.44 0.12
C PHE A 379 -19.91 -10.38 -1.16
N ILE A 380 -20.48 -9.95 -2.29
CA ILE A 380 -19.70 -9.75 -3.53
C ILE A 380 -18.62 -8.69 -3.35
N CYS A 381 -18.87 -7.64 -2.56
CA CYS A 381 -17.83 -6.66 -2.23
C CYS A 381 -16.68 -7.32 -1.46
N ALA A 382 -16.96 -8.19 -0.49
CA ALA A 382 -15.94 -8.95 0.23
C ALA A 382 -15.14 -9.88 -0.71
N VAL A 383 -15.81 -10.52 -1.67
CA VAL A 383 -15.17 -11.36 -2.70
C VAL A 383 -14.21 -10.53 -3.58
N ILE A 384 -14.63 -9.34 -4.02
CA ILE A 384 -13.80 -8.44 -4.82
C ILE A 384 -12.62 -7.91 -4.00
N ARG A 385 -12.84 -7.57 -2.73
CA ARG A 385 -11.80 -7.08 -1.81
C ARG A 385 -10.66 -8.08 -1.65
N VAL A 386 -10.96 -9.35 -1.35
CA VAL A 386 -9.92 -10.37 -1.21
C VAL A 386 -9.21 -10.66 -2.55
N LEU A 387 -9.94 -10.59 -3.68
CA LEU A 387 -9.34 -10.69 -5.00
C LEU A 387 -8.38 -9.52 -5.28
N ALA A 388 -8.74 -8.30 -4.89
CA ALA A 388 -7.88 -7.13 -5.03
C ALA A 388 -6.58 -7.30 -4.24
N ALA A 389 -6.65 -7.82 -3.01
CA ALA A 389 -5.47 -8.12 -2.21
C ALA A 389 -4.54 -9.16 -2.87
N TRP A 390 -5.09 -10.18 -3.53
CA TRP A 390 -4.30 -11.14 -4.31
C TRP A 390 -3.67 -10.52 -5.55
N LEU A 391 -4.45 -9.78 -6.35
CA LEU A 391 -3.97 -9.14 -7.57
C LEU A 391 -2.94 -8.04 -7.29
N ALA A 392 -2.92 -7.46 -6.10
CA ALA A 392 -1.87 -6.55 -5.68
C ALA A 392 -0.50 -7.24 -5.54
N GLN A 393 -0.47 -8.57 -5.38
CA GLN A 393 0.74 -9.33 -5.08
C GLN A 393 1.10 -10.36 -6.17
N GLU A 394 0.11 -10.89 -6.88
CA GLU A 394 0.29 -11.91 -7.92
C GLU A 394 -0.56 -11.57 -9.15
N THR A 395 0.08 -10.91 -10.11
CA THR A 395 -0.54 -10.48 -11.37
C THR A 395 -0.39 -11.47 -12.51
N THR A 396 0.49 -12.46 -12.38
CA THR A 396 0.79 -13.39 -13.46
C THR A 396 -0.15 -14.59 -13.46
N ALA A 397 -0.68 -14.96 -12.29
CA ALA A 397 -1.62 -16.07 -12.17
C ALA A 397 -2.98 -15.74 -12.81
N MET A 398 -3.53 -16.70 -13.56
CA MET A 398 -4.93 -16.67 -14.02
C MET A 398 -5.33 -15.46 -14.89
N ARG A 399 -4.36 -14.76 -15.51
CA ARG A 399 -4.56 -13.55 -16.32
C ARG A 399 -5.81 -13.56 -17.21
N SER A 400 -5.96 -14.57 -18.07
CA SER A 400 -7.11 -14.69 -18.97
C SER A 400 -8.46 -14.70 -18.23
N GLN A 401 -8.53 -15.36 -17.07
CA GLN A 401 -9.73 -15.45 -16.25
C GLN A 401 -9.97 -14.13 -15.51
N VAL A 402 -8.91 -13.49 -14.99
CA VAL A 402 -8.95 -12.16 -14.38
C VAL A 402 -9.47 -11.12 -15.37
N TYR A 403 -8.93 -11.07 -16.58
CA TYR A 403 -9.37 -10.14 -17.63
C TYR A 403 -10.85 -10.32 -18.01
N THR A 404 -11.35 -11.55 -17.93
CA THR A 404 -12.77 -11.85 -18.20
C THR A 404 -13.70 -11.24 -17.15
N VAL A 405 -13.29 -11.19 -15.88
CA VAL A 405 -14.09 -10.64 -14.78
C VAL A 405 -13.80 -9.17 -14.48
N LEU A 406 -12.65 -8.66 -14.91
CA LEU A 406 -12.20 -7.29 -14.64
C LEU A 406 -13.24 -6.21 -14.98
N PRO A 407 -13.96 -6.24 -16.13
CA PRO A 407 -15.05 -5.31 -16.41
C PRO A 407 -16.09 -5.20 -15.28
N TYR A 408 -16.54 -6.35 -14.78
CA TYR A 408 -17.54 -6.42 -13.71
C TYR A 408 -16.97 -5.93 -12.37
N VAL A 409 -15.71 -6.29 -12.08
CA VAL A 409 -15.01 -5.82 -10.88
C VAL A 409 -14.89 -4.30 -10.87
N LEU A 410 -14.53 -3.68 -12.01
CA LEU A 410 -14.45 -2.23 -12.14
C LEU A 410 -15.80 -1.57 -11.94
N THR A 411 -16.89 -2.12 -12.52
CA THR A 411 -18.25 -1.58 -12.32
C THR A 411 -18.60 -1.50 -10.83
N ILE A 412 -18.47 -2.60 -10.09
CA ILE A 412 -18.80 -2.63 -8.66
C ILE A 412 -17.85 -1.73 -7.85
N ALA A 413 -16.56 -1.70 -8.20
CA ALA A 413 -15.59 -0.83 -7.54
C ALA A 413 -15.94 0.66 -7.71
N ASN A 414 -16.33 1.06 -8.91
CA ASN A 414 -16.70 2.43 -9.23
C ASN A 414 -18.05 2.82 -8.58
N ASP A 415 -19.04 1.93 -8.59
CA ASP A 415 -20.35 2.16 -7.95
C ASP A 415 -20.21 2.38 -6.44
N THR A 416 -19.40 1.55 -5.77
CA THR A 416 -19.13 1.68 -4.33
C THR A 416 -18.35 2.97 -4.01
N PHE A 417 -17.37 3.34 -4.84
CA PHE A 417 -16.70 4.64 -4.73
C PHE A 417 -17.69 5.82 -4.81
N TYR A 418 -18.59 5.83 -5.79
CA TYR A 418 -19.59 6.89 -5.92
C TYR A 418 -20.56 6.93 -4.74
N ALA A 419 -21.04 5.77 -4.27
CA ALA A 419 -21.90 5.69 -3.10
C ALA A 419 -21.19 6.23 -1.85
N HIS A 420 -19.95 5.82 -1.61
CA HIS A 420 -19.12 6.26 -0.49
C HIS A 420 -18.87 7.77 -0.53
N ARG A 421 -18.37 8.27 -1.68
CA ARG A 421 -18.11 9.70 -1.89
C ARG A 421 -19.35 10.55 -1.66
N ASN A 422 -20.49 10.17 -2.24
CA ASN A 422 -21.73 10.94 -2.13
C ASN A 422 -22.23 11.00 -0.68
N ARG A 423 -22.12 9.89 0.07
CA ARG A 423 -22.44 9.87 1.50
C ARG A 423 -21.54 10.83 2.28
N LYS A 424 -20.21 10.72 2.13
CA LYS A 424 -19.25 11.57 2.86
C LYS A 424 -19.44 13.06 2.55
N LEU A 425 -19.74 13.40 1.29
CA LEU A 425 -20.07 14.78 0.91
C LEU A 425 -21.37 15.27 1.55
N SER A 426 -22.41 14.41 1.63
CA SER A 426 -23.67 14.73 2.31
C SER A 426 -23.47 14.94 3.81
N GLU A 427 -22.70 14.08 4.48
CA GLU A 427 -22.34 14.20 5.89
C GLU A 427 -21.62 15.53 6.17
N LYS A 428 -20.61 15.87 5.35
CA LYS A 428 -19.87 17.14 5.47
C LYS A 428 -20.78 18.35 5.23
N ALA A 429 -21.70 18.28 4.27
CA ALA A 429 -22.67 19.34 4.01
C ALA A 429 -23.64 19.54 5.19
N LYS A 430 -24.13 18.45 5.80
CA LYS A 430 -24.98 18.49 7.00
C LYS A 430 -24.24 19.05 8.21
N ALA A 431 -23.00 18.63 8.44
CA ALA A 431 -22.16 19.16 9.51
C ALA A 431 -21.95 20.68 9.37
N ASN A 432 -21.62 21.14 8.15
CA ASN A 432 -21.47 22.56 7.85
C ASN A 432 -22.78 23.37 7.97
N ALA A 433 -23.94 22.74 7.72
CA ALA A 433 -25.24 23.37 7.92
C ALA A 433 -25.58 23.50 9.42
N LYS A 434 -25.26 22.48 10.22
CA LYS A 434 -25.46 22.47 11.69
C LYS A 434 -24.63 23.55 12.38
N ILE A 435 -23.41 23.82 11.89
CA ILE A 435 -22.53 24.90 12.38
C ILE A 435 -23.09 26.31 12.06
N LYS A 436 -23.98 26.44 11.06
CA LYS A 436 -24.57 27.73 10.65
C LYS A 436 -25.93 28.05 11.26
N SER A 437 -26.58 27.07 11.90
CA SER A 437 -27.87 27.24 12.56
C SER A 437 -27.71 27.02 14.07
N ASP A 438 -27.52 28.09 14.83
CA ASP A 438 -27.43 28.06 16.30
C ASP A 438 -28.75 27.69 17.01
N GLU A 439 -29.82 27.37 16.28
CA GLU A 439 -31.08 26.91 16.86
C GLU A 439 -31.69 25.81 15.99
N ALA A 440 -31.54 24.55 16.41
CA ALA A 440 -32.52 23.49 16.13
C ALA A 440 -32.30 22.27 17.01
N THR A 441 -33.33 21.98 17.82
CA THR A 441 -33.58 20.74 18.56
C THR A 441 -33.24 19.49 17.75
N SER A 442 -32.49 18.58 18.37
CA SER A 442 -32.15 17.26 17.84
C SER A 442 -33.39 16.37 17.78
N SER A 443 -34.22 16.50 16.75
CA SER A 443 -35.06 15.38 16.31
C SER A 443 -34.13 14.37 15.63
N GLY A 444 -33.67 13.38 16.38
CA GLY A 444 -32.83 12.28 15.92
C GLY A 444 -33.58 11.35 14.97
N GLU A 445 -33.82 11.79 13.73
CA GLU A 445 -34.12 10.86 12.65
C GLU A 445 -32.84 10.12 12.27
N LEU A 446 -32.80 8.82 12.55
CA LEU A 446 -31.79 7.89 12.06
C LEU A 446 -31.74 7.97 10.53
N VAL A 447 -30.71 8.61 9.98
CA VAL A 447 -30.47 8.61 8.54
C VAL A 447 -30.03 7.19 8.16
N ILE A 448 -30.91 6.42 7.53
CA ILE A 448 -30.60 5.09 7.01
C ILE A 448 -29.82 5.28 5.71
N TYR A 449 -28.51 5.06 5.75
CA TYR A 449 -27.65 5.07 4.58
C TYR A 449 -27.68 3.72 3.86
N ASP A 450 -27.42 3.73 2.55
CA ASP A 450 -27.16 2.51 1.78
C ASP A 450 -25.93 1.80 2.37
N PRO A 451 -26.04 0.55 2.84
CA PRO A 451 -24.91 -0.18 3.42
C PRO A 451 -23.67 -0.27 2.50
N LEU A 452 -23.84 -0.19 1.18
CA LEU A 452 -22.73 -0.20 0.23
C LEU A 452 -21.89 1.08 0.27
N SER A 453 -22.46 2.20 0.74
CA SER A 453 -21.75 3.48 0.89
C SER A 453 -20.74 3.50 2.06
N GLU A 454 -20.67 2.43 2.84
CA GLU A 454 -19.60 2.21 3.82
C GLU A 454 -18.34 1.61 3.18
N ILE A 455 -18.44 1.06 1.96
CA ILE A 455 -17.35 0.36 1.29
C ILE A 455 -16.82 1.21 0.14
N ASP A 456 -15.50 1.39 0.06
CA ASP A 456 -14.82 1.98 -1.09
C ASP A 456 -13.88 0.92 -1.70
N LEU A 457 -14.42 0.09 -2.59
CA LEU A 457 -13.64 -0.97 -3.24
C LEU A 457 -12.66 -0.42 -4.26
N LEU A 458 -12.94 0.74 -4.87
CA LEU A 458 -12.00 1.35 -5.81
C LEU A 458 -10.69 1.62 -5.10
N ARG A 459 -10.73 2.23 -3.90
CA ARG A 459 -9.54 2.47 -3.08
C ARG A 459 -8.76 1.20 -2.78
N LEU A 460 -9.45 0.11 -2.43
CA LEU A 460 -8.82 -1.19 -2.14
C LEU A 460 -8.26 -1.88 -3.39
N LEU A 461 -8.80 -1.57 -4.58
CA LEU A 461 -8.35 -2.09 -5.86
C LEU A 461 -7.15 -1.33 -6.44
N LEU A 462 -6.87 -0.09 -5.97
CA LEU A 462 -5.79 0.75 -6.53
C LEU A 462 -4.42 0.06 -6.61
N PRO A 463 -3.94 -0.68 -5.59
CA PRO A 463 -2.64 -1.38 -5.70
C PRO A 463 -2.62 -2.40 -6.84
N ALA A 464 -3.71 -3.14 -7.05
CA ALA A 464 -3.82 -4.06 -8.18
C ALA A 464 -3.89 -3.32 -9.52
N LEU A 465 -4.58 -2.18 -9.58
CA LEU A 465 -4.66 -1.35 -10.81
C LEU A 465 -3.29 -0.81 -11.22
N CYS A 466 -2.39 -0.53 -10.29
CA CYS A 466 -1.01 -0.12 -10.61
C CYS A 466 -0.33 -1.13 -11.53
N TYR A 467 -0.40 -2.41 -11.21
CA TYR A 467 0.20 -3.47 -12.01
C TYR A 467 -0.62 -3.79 -13.27
N LEU A 468 -1.95 -3.84 -13.17
CA LEU A 468 -2.83 -4.10 -14.31
C LEU A 468 -2.72 -3.01 -15.40
N ALA A 469 -2.39 -1.77 -15.03
CA ALA A 469 -2.13 -0.71 -16.00
C ALA A 469 -0.87 -0.97 -16.84
N ILE A 470 0.09 -1.76 -16.36
CA ILE A 470 1.30 -2.11 -17.12
C ILE A 470 1.00 -3.19 -18.17
N GLU A 471 0.12 -4.15 -17.83
CA GLU A 471 -0.26 -5.24 -18.74
C GLU A 471 -1.17 -4.75 -19.88
N GLU A 472 -0.80 -5.06 -21.14
CA GLU A 472 -1.45 -4.49 -22.33
C GLU A 472 -2.97 -4.80 -22.40
N ASP A 473 -3.37 -6.06 -22.20
CA ASP A 473 -4.77 -6.46 -22.30
C ASP A 473 -5.62 -5.90 -21.15
N ALA A 474 -5.09 -5.90 -19.93
CA ALA A 474 -5.77 -5.29 -18.78
C ALA A 474 -5.90 -3.78 -18.97
N ARG A 475 -4.85 -3.08 -19.40
CA ARG A 475 -4.89 -1.63 -19.67
C ARG A 475 -5.93 -1.28 -20.75
N LYS A 476 -6.04 -2.07 -21.82
CA LYS A 476 -7.11 -1.90 -22.83
C LYS A 476 -8.50 -2.00 -22.20
N ILE A 477 -8.70 -2.90 -21.24
CA ILE A 477 -9.97 -3.01 -20.49
C ILE A 477 -10.22 -1.76 -19.63
N LEU A 478 -9.20 -1.26 -18.92
CA LEU A 478 -9.30 -0.03 -18.11
C LEU A 478 -9.76 1.17 -18.96
N ILE A 479 -9.09 1.39 -20.10
CA ILE A 479 -9.40 2.50 -21.03
C ILE A 479 -10.79 2.33 -21.63
N LYS A 480 -11.17 1.11 -22.00
CA LYS A 480 -12.51 0.83 -22.53
C LYS A 480 -13.61 1.17 -21.51
N HIS A 481 -13.32 1.04 -20.22
CA HIS A 481 -14.23 1.41 -19.11
C HIS A 481 -14.05 2.84 -18.62
N LYS A 482 -13.24 3.66 -19.32
CA LYS A 482 -12.94 5.06 -18.94
C LYS A 482 -12.40 5.18 -17.51
N GLN A 483 -11.62 4.19 -17.07
CA GLN A 483 -11.15 4.14 -15.69
C GLN A 483 -10.28 5.36 -15.34
N GLU A 484 -9.58 5.94 -16.31
CA GLU A 484 -8.83 7.18 -16.16
C GLU A 484 -9.69 8.39 -15.76
N GLU A 485 -10.95 8.46 -16.21
CA GLU A 485 -11.91 9.51 -15.82
C GLU A 485 -12.25 9.36 -14.33
N ILE A 486 -12.57 8.14 -13.92
CA ILE A 486 -12.99 7.81 -12.55
C ILE A 486 -11.82 7.95 -11.57
N LEU A 487 -10.62 7.53 -11.97
CA LEU A 487 -9.40 7.73 -11.19
C LEU A 487 -9.09 9.22 -10.99
N PHE A 488 -9.32 10.07 -12.00
CA PHE A 488 -9.16 11.52 -11.83
C PHE A 488 -10.21 12.11 -10.87
N GLU A 489 -11.45 11.63 -10.90
CA GLU A 489 -12.48 12.00 -9.92
C GLU A 489 -12.12 11.54 -8.50
N CYS A 490 -11.57 10.33 -8.36
CA CYS A 490 -11.04 9.78 -7.11
C CYS A 490 -9.90 10.64 -6.56
N LEU A 491 -8.92 11.00 -7.40
CA LEU A 491 -7.83 11.91 -7.05
C LEU A 491 -8.37 13.26 -6.55
N SER A 492 -9.34 13.82 -7.28
CA SER A 492 -9.97 15.10 -6.96
C SER A 492 -10.74 15.06 -5.64
N TYR A 493 -11.45 13.95 -5.37
CA TYR A 493 -12.16 13.75 -4.12
C TYR A 493 -11.21 13.69 -2.92
N HIS A 494 -10.19 12.83 -2.98
CA HIS A 494 -9.22 12.69 -1.88
C HIS A 494 -8.40 13.96 -1.66
N TRP A 495 -8.14 14.75 -2.71
CA TRP A 495 -7.54 16.07 -2.55
C TRP A 495 -8.37 16.99 -1.64
N THR A 496 -9.70 16.91 -1.68
CA THR A 496 -10.56 17.72 -0.78
C THR A 496 -10.47 17.33 0.69
N ILE A 497 -9.92 16.14 0.98
CA ILE A 497 -9.67 15.62 2.33
C ILE A 497 -8.27 16.02 2.78
N VAL A 498 -7.25 15.74 1.94
CA VAL A 498 -5.84 16.04 2.25
C VAL A 498 -5.59 17.56 2.33
N HIS A 499 -6.22 18.35 1.48
CA HIS A 499 -6.06 19.80 1.41
C HIS A 499 -7.24 20.55 2.07
N HIS A 500 -7.43 20.33 3.37
CA HIS A 500 -8.48 21.04 4.13
C HIS A 500 -8.16 22.54 4.30
N LYS A 501 -8.71 23.40 3.44
CA LYS A 501 -8.65 24.87 3.62
C LYS A 501 -9.57 25.29 4.77
N LYS A 502 -9.01 25.92 5.83
CA LYS A 502 -9.82 26.59 6.87
C LYS A 502 -10.75 27.62 6.20
N PRO A 503 -12.04 27.74 6.60
CA PRO A 503 -12.88 28.81 6.09
C PRO A 503 -12.23 30.16 6.39
N PRO A 504 -12.30 31.14 5.47
CA PRO A 504 -11.61 32.41 5.65
C PRO A 504 -12.15 33.12 6.90
N ILE A 505 -11.25 33.49 7.81
CA ILE A 505 -11.60 34.26 9.02
C ILE A 505 -12.28 35.57 8.58
N PRO A 506 -13.51 35.85 9.05
CA PRO A 506 -14.22 37.09 8.76
C PRO A 506 -13.34 38.31 9.07
N LYS A 507 -13.40 39.35 8.23
CA LYS A 507 -12.51 40.53 8.37
C LYS A 507 -12.50 41.13 9.79
N ALA A 508 -13.61 41.06 10.52
CA ALA A 508 -13.76 41.55 11.88
C ALA A 508 -12.91 40.78 12.92
N GLU A 509 -12.60 39.50 12.66
CA GLU A 509 -11.96 38.60 13.63
C GLU A 509 -10.46 38.39 13.37
N ARG A 510 -9.95 38.85 12.22
CA ARG A 510 -8.54 38.71 11.83
C ARG A 510 -7.56 39.35 12.82
N LEU A 511 -7.93 40.50 13.38
CA LEU A 511 -7.12 41.21 14.40
C LEU A 511 -7.07 40.48 15.75
N LYS A 512 -8.05 39.62 16.02
CA LYS A 512 -8.11 38.77 17.22
C LYS A 512 -7.26 37.51 17.02
N ALA A 513 -7.39 36.86 15.86
CA ALA A 513 -6.60 35.69 15.46
C ALA A 513 -5.09 35.96 15.39
N LEU A 514 -4.68 37.21 15.11
CA LEU A 514 -3.27 37.64 15.13
C LEU A 514 -2.65 37.73 16.54
N LYS A 515 -3.46 37.75 17.60
CA LYS A 515 -3.00 37.90 19.00
C LYS A 515 -3.06 36.61 19.82
N GLU A 516 -3.70 35.58 19.29
CA GLU A 516 -3.74 34.27 19.92
C GLU A 516 -2.63 33.41 19.30
N PRO A 517 -1.79 32.73 20.10
CA PRO A 517 -0.87 31.74 19.55
C PRO A 517 -1.69 30.70 18.79
N GLU A 518 -1.25 30.31 17.59
CA GLU A 518 -1.82 29.15 16.89
C GLU A 518 -1.74 27.97 17.84
N LYS A 519 -2.87 27.58 18.44
CA LYS A 519 -2.96 26.28 19.10
C LYS A 519 -2.72 25.26 17.99
N GLU A 520 -1.70 24.43 18.13
CA GLU A 520 -1.67 23.14 17.44
C GLU A 520 -2.95 22.43 17.88
N GLU A 521 -3.99 22.55 17.07
CA GLU A 521 -5.28 21.93 17.32
C GLU A 521 -5.06 20.43 17.16
N ASP A 522 -5.24 19.67 18.24
CA ASP A 522 -5.42 18.22 18.20
C ASP A 522 -6.51 17.92 17.15
N LEU A 523 -6.08 17.59 15.94
CA LEU A 523 -6.96 17.03 14.92
C LEU A 523 -7.50 15.75 15.52
N ASP A 524 -8.83 15.66 15.62
CA ASP A 524 -9.52 14.43 16.03
C ASP A 524 -8.89 13.23 15.30
N LEU A 525 -8.59 12.16 16.06
CA LEU A 525 -7.88 10.97 15.57
C LEU A 525 -8.50 10.44 14.27
N HIS A 526 -9.82 10.52 14.15
CA HIS A 526 -10.55 10.08 12.96
C HIS A 526 -10.25 10.94 11.71
N VAL A 527 -10.04 12.24 11.88
CA VAL A 527 -9.65 13.15 10.79
C VAL A 527 -8.21 12.88 10.35
N SER A 528 -7.32 12.58 11.30
CA SER A 528 -5.92 12.21 11.01
C SER A 528 -5.82 10.92 10.17
N GLU A 529 -6.57 9.88 10.55
CA GLU A 529 -6.62 8.61 9.83
C GLU A 529 -7.18 8.77 8.41
N ALA A 530 -8.28 9.51 8.25
CA ALA A 530 -8.88 9.78 6.94
C ALA A 530 -7.94 10.56 5.99
N ILE A 531 -7.12 11.47 6.53
CA ILE A 531 -6.08 12.18 5.76
C ILE A 531 -4.99 11.22 5.31
N LYS A 532 -4.52 10.32 6.20
CA LYS A 532 -3.51 9.30 5.87
C LYS A 532 -4.00 8.38 4.76
N ASP A 533 -5.19 7.81 4.91
CA ASP A 533 -5.81 6.94 3.91
C ASP A 533 -6.00 7.63 2.56
N SER A 534 -6.46 8.88 2.58
CA SER A 534 -6.63 9.67 1.36
C SER A 534 -5.30 9.95 0.66
N ARG A 535 -4.22 10.21 1.41
CA ARG A 535 -2.88 10.40 0.84
C ARG A 535 -2.38 9.14 0.15
N THR A 536 -2.52 7.98 0.79
CA THR A 536 -2.12 6.68 0.21
C THR A 536 -2.94 6.36 -1.05
N ALA A 537 -4.25 6.63 -1.04
CA ALA A 537 -5.10 6.49 -2.22
C ALA A 537 -4.62 7.38 -3.37
N MET A 538 -4.35 8.65 -3.10
CA MET A 538 -3.85 9.59 -4.12
C MET A 538 -2.51 9.17 -4.73
N VAL A 539 -1.57 8.69 -3.90
CA VAL A 539 -0.28 8.13 -4.36
C VAL A 539 -0.52 6.97 -5.31
N SER A 540 -1.37 6.02 -4.92
CA SER A 540 -1.69 4.85 -5.75
C SER A 540 -2.36 5.26 -7.07
N VAL A 541 -3.31 6.19 -7.05
CA VAL A 541 -3.93 6.75 -8.25
C VAL A 541 -2.88 7.39 -9.17
N CYS A 542 -1.94 8.16 -8.64
CA CYS A 542 -0.87 8.75 -9.44
C CYS A 542 -0.03 7.67 -10.13
N ASN A 543 0.29 6.56 -9.45
CA ASN A 543 1.03 5.45 -10.05
C ASN A 543 0.27 4.82 -11.22
N VAL A 544 -1.03 4.55 -11.08
CA VAL A 544 -1.86 4.04 -12.20
C VAL A 544 -1.84 5.01 -13.38
N LEU A 545 -2.03 6.31 -13.11
CA LEU A 545 -2.08 7.34 -14.14
C LEU A 545 -0.71 7.58 -14.79
N MET A 546 0.40 7.44 -14.07
CA MET A 546 1.75 7.50 -14.64
C MET A 546 1.98 6.33 -15.63
N ASN A 547 1.58 5.11 -15.26
CA ASN A 547 1.69 3.96 -16.16
C ASN A 547 0.87 4.16 -17.44
N ILE A 548 -0.37 4.66 -17.34
CA ILE A 548 -1.17 5.00 -18.53
C ILE A 548 -0.53 6.13 -19.33
N THR A 549 -0.01 7.17 -18.66
CA THR A 549 0.64 8.32 -19.32
C THR A 549 1.82 7.89 -20.19
N VAL A 550 2.65 6.97 -19.68
CA VAL A 550 3.83 6.48 -20.39
C VAL A 550 3.46 5.49 -21.50
N LEU A 551 2.55 4.55 -21.23
CA LEU A 551 2.24 3.45 -22.15
C LEU A 551 1.23 3.80 -23.24
N GLU A 552 0.40 4.83 -23.04
CA GLU A 552 -0.68 5.25 -23.95
C GLU A 552 -0.53 6.71 -24.37
N ALA A 553 0.70 7.09 -24.75
CA ALA A 553 1.10 8.43 -25.14
C ALA A 553 0.10 9.16 -26.07
N LYS A 554 -0.38 8.48 -27.13
CA LYS A 554 -1.33 9.06 -28.11
C LYS A 554 -2.69 9.38 -27.48
N LEU A 555 -3.23 8.46 -26.66
CA LEU A 555 -4.49 8.68 -25.95
C LEU A 555 -4.36 9.90 -25.02
N VAL A 556 -3.26 9.98 -24.28
CA VAL A 556 -2.98 11.02 -23.29
C VAL A 556 -2.81 12.39 -23.93
N GLU A 557 -2.23 12.45 -25.13
CA GLU A 557 -2.07 13.70 -25.90
C GLU A 557 -3.42 14.31 -26.30
N GLU A 558 -4.42 13.48 -26.60
CA GLU A 558 -5.72 13.91 -27.12
C GLU A 558 -6.82 14.03 -26.06
N SER A 559 -6.71 13.27 -24.96
CA SER A 559 -7.76 13.12 -23.97
C SER A 559 -8.05 14.39 -23.15
N PRO A 560 -9.33 14.85 -23.10
CA PRO A 560 -9.77 15.96 -22.24
C PRO A 560 -9.50 15.72 -20.74
N THR A 561 -9.55 14.46 -20.31
CA THR A 561 -9.32 14.04 -18.92
C THR A 561 -7.88 14.33 -18.51
N PHE A 562 -6.92 13.90 -19.32
CA PHE A 562 -5.50 14.13 -19.03
C PHE A 562 -5.12 15.62 -19.11
N ILE A 563 -5.78 16.39 -19.98
CA ILE A 563 -5.63 17.86 -20.00
C ILE A 563 -6.16 18.49 -18.70
N SER A 564 -7.28 18.01 -18.19
CA SER A 564 -7.87 18.49 -16.94
C SER A 564 -7.04 18.07 -15.72
N LEU A 565 -6.49 16.86 -15.74
CA LEU A 565 -5.54 16.35 -14.75
C LEU A 565 -4.26 17.19 -14.72
N LEU A 566 -3.68 17.52 -15.88
CA LEU A 566 -2.49 18.38 -15.95
C LEU A 566 -2.76 19.76 -15.34
N LYS A 567 -3.90 20.38 -15.70
CA LYS A 567 -4.33 21.65 -15.09
C LYS A 567 -4.59 21.53 -13.58
N PHE A 568 -5.16 20.40 -13.14
CA PHE A 568 -5.35 20.13 -11.73
C PHE A 568 -4.00 20.13 -11.01
N ILE A 569 -3.00 19.41 -11.53
CA ILE A 569 -1.65 19.36 -10.92
C ILE A 569 -1.02 20.75 -10.88
N PHE A 570 -1.09 21.53 -11.97
CA PHE A 570 -0.51 22.87 -12.01
C PHE A 570 -1.06 23.82 -10.95
N ASN A 571 -2.35 23.70 -10.65
CA ASN A 571 -3.00 24.56 -9.68
C ASN A 571 -2.82 24.08 -8.24
N ASN A 572 -2.68 22.77 -8.03
CA ASN A 572 -2.79 22.16 -6.71
C ASN A 572 -1.43 21.76 -6.11
N LEU A 573 -0.46 21.30 -6.90
CA LEU A 573 0.87 20.95 -6.37
C LEU A 573 1.54 22.14 -5.65
N PRO A 574 1.53 23.38 -6.18
CA PRO A 574 2.14 24.51 -5.49
C PRO A 574 1.43 24.92 -4.19
N GLU A 575 0.18 24.48 -3.99
CA GLU A 575 -0.60 24.75 -2.76
C GLU A 575 -0.42 23.64 -1.71
N LEU A 576 0.22 22.52 -2.05
CA LEU A 576 0.47 21.43 -1.12
C LEU A 576 1.48 21.89 -0.05
N LYS A 577 1.07 21.81 1.23
CA LYS A 577 1.96 22.16 2.35
C LYS A 577 3.20 21.26 2.33
N GLN A 578 4.37 21.89 2.42
CA GLN A 578 5.66 21.20 2.56
C GLN A 578 5.83 20.72 4.00
N ILE A 579 5.20 19.58 4.30
CA ILE A 579 5.37 18.83 5.55
C ILE A 579 5.85 17.41 5.20
N PRO A 580 6.62 16.73 6.08
CA PRO A 580 7.20 15.41 5.79
C PRO A 580 6.16 14.39 5.30
N GLU A 581 4.95 14.42 5.84
CA GLU A 581 3.88 13.50 5.50
C GLU A 581 3.41 13.64 4.05
N ASN A 582 3.52 14.84 3.46
CA ASN A 582 3.09 15.09 2.09
C ASN A 582 4.18 14.83 1.04
N LEU A 583 5.41 14.55 1.46
CA LEU A 583 6.55 14.47 0.55
C LEU A 583 6.37 13.41 -0.56
N VAL A 584 5.86 12.23 -0.20
CA VAL A 584 5.59 11.14 -1.15
C VAL A 584 4.55 11.58 -2.19
N LEU A 585 3.43 12.15 -1.74
CA LEU A 585 2.39 12.66 -2.64
C LEU A 585 2.90 13.81 -3.53
N HIS A 586 3.73 14.70 -2.97
CA HIS A 586 4.35 15.80 -3.71
C HIS A 586 5.19 15.28 -4.86
N GLY A 587 6.05 14.29 -4.60
CA GLY A 587 6.86 13.63 -5.63
C GLY A 587 6.00 13.00 -6.73
N HIS A 588 4.92 12.31 -6.36
CA HIS A 588 4.05 11.63 -7.35
C HIS A 588 3.33 12.62 -8.26
N LEU A 589 2.79 13.71 -7.70
CA LEU A 589 2.16 14.78 -8.48
C LEU A 589 3.18 15.54 -9.35
N ALA A 590 4.39 15.77 -8.84
CA ALA A 590 5.47 16.40 -9.58
C ALA A 590 5.91 15.56 -10.78
N VAL A 591 6.08 14.25 -10.64
CA VAL A 591 6.52 13.41 -11.76
C VAL A 591 5.40 13.15 -12.76
N LEU A 592 4.18 12.86 -12.29
CA LEU A 592 3.02 12.72 -13.16
C LEU A 592 2.78 14.00 -13.98
N GLY A 593 2.90 15.17 -13.36
CA GLY A 593 2.79 16.45 -14.05
C GLY A 593 3.86 16.63 -15.12
N LEU A 594 5.11 16.21 -14.88
CA LEU A 594 6.21 16.32 -15.86
C LEU A 594 5.97 15.40 -17.06
N LEU A 595 5.52 14.16 -16.81
CA LEU A 595 5.20 13.20 -17.86
C LEU A 595 4.06 13.71 -18.75
N LEU A 596 2.99 14.22 -18.14
CA LEU A 596 1.86 14.82 -18.86
C LEU A 596 2.26 16.08 -19.62
N LEU A 597 3.06 16.96 -19.01
CA LEU A 597 3.57 18.17 -19.63
C LEU A 597 4.42 17.84 -20.87
N LYS A 598 5.28 16.80 -20.78
CA LYS A 598 6.08 16.31 -21.91
C LYS A 598 5.18 15.79 -23.03
N GLN A 599 4.17 14.97 -22.71
CA GLN A 599 3.27 14.38 -23.70
C GLN A 599 2.38 15.41 -24.38
N GLN A 600 1.99 16.48 -23.67
CA GLN A 600 1.10 17.53 -24.17
C GLN A 600 1.85 18.80 -24.58
N ALA A 601 3.17 18.74 -24.78
CA ALA A 601 4.03 19.90 -25.04
C ALA A 601 3.54 20.78 -26.20
N ALA A 602 3.00 20.18 -27.27
CA ALA A 602 2.47 20.92 -28.43
C ALA A 602 1.30 21.86 -28.09
N ARG A 603 0.60 21.64 -26.97
CA ARG A 603 -0.55 22.43 -26.52
C ARG A 603 -0.18 23.51 -25.51
N VAL A 604 1.07 23.53 -25.05
CA VAL A 604 1.54 24.45 -24.02
C VAL A 604 1.76 25.83 -24.60
N LYS A 605 1.08 26.83 -24.03
CA LYS A 605 1.25 28.23 -24.42
C LYS A 605 2.44 28.85 -23.70
N LYS A 606 3.21 29.66 -24.43
CA LYS A 606 4.24 30.52 -23.84
C LYS A 606 3.56 31.50 -22.87
N ASN A 607 4.10 31.64 -21.65
CA ASN A 607 3.63 32.54 -20.57
C ASN A 607 2.45 32.06 -19.69
N ASP A 608 2.21 30.77 -19.57
CA ASP A 608 1.27 30.28 -18.56
C ASP A 608 1.92 30.26 -17.16
N PHE A 609 1.56 31.22 -16.30
CA PHE A 609 2.09 31.35 -14.94
C PHE A 609 1.80 30.13 -14.05
N SER A 610 0.77 29.33 -14.34
CA SER A 610 0.49 28.11 -13.58
C SER A 610 1.58 27.06 -13.79
N ILE A 611 2.12 26.98 -15.02
CA ILE A 611 3.24 26.10 -15.36
C ILE A 611 4.50 26.53 -14.61
N CYS A 612 4.78 27.83 -14.53
CA CYS A 612 5.97 28.31 -13.81
C CYS A 612 5.92 27.96 -12.31
N ARG A 613 4.78 28.17 -11.64
CA ARG A 613 4.60 27.79 -10.22
C ARG A 613 4.75 26.30 -10.00
N TYR A 614 4.18 25.50 -10.91
CA TYR A 614 4.33 24.06 -10.91
C TYR A 614 5.79 23.63 -11.07
N ILE A 615 6.48 24.12 -12.10
CA ILE A 615 7.90 23.82 -12.34
C ILE A 615 8.75 24.24 -11.16
N GLN A 616 8.46 25.36 -10.49
CA GLN A 616 9.16 25.76 -9.27
C GLN A 616 8.98 24.75 -8.14
N ALA A 617 7.75 24.28 -7.90
CA ALA A 617 7.46 23.28 -6.88
C ALA A 617 8.13 21.93 -7.19
N THR A 618 8.23 21.57 -8.48
CA THR A 618 8.90 20.37 -8.96
C THR A 618 10.43 20.49 -8.86
N ILE A 619 11.02 21.61 -9.28
CA ILE A 619 12.46 21.88 -9.11
C ILE A 619 12.84 21.77 -7.65
N ARG A 620 12.07 22.37 -6.75
CA ARG A 620 12.33 22.29 -5.31
C ARG A 620 12.31 20.85 -4.79
N PHE A 621 11.35 20.03 -5.22
CA PHE A 621 11.31 18.61 -4.87
C PHE A 621 12.55 17.84 -5.35
N LEU A 622 13.03 18.13 -6.56
CA LEU A 622 14.21 17.47 -7.13
C LEU A 622 15.52 18.00 -6.52
N TRP A 623 15.58 19.29 -6.20
CA TRP A 623 16.73 19.95 -5.61
C TRP A 623 16.94 19.51 -4.16
N ASP A 624 15.92 19.63 -3.30
CA ASP A 624 16.04 19.45 -1.85
C ASP A 624 16.39 18.00 -1.44
N ALA A 625 16.38 17.05 -2.38
CA ALA A 625 16.65 15.63 -2.10
C ALA A 625 18.11 15.33 -1.72
N TYR A 626 19.08 16.09 -2.24
CA TYR A 626 20.51 15.85 -2.02
C TYR A 626 21.21 17.08 -1.45
N ILE A 627 22.05 16.86 -0.44
CA ILE A 627 22.77 17.91 0.27
C ILE A 627 24.14 17.42 0.75
N ILE A 628 25.08 18.34 0.92
CA ILE A 628 26.42 18.07 1.47
C ILE A 628 26.51 18.43 2.95
N ASP A 629 25.84 19.52 3.36
CA ASP A 629 25.98 20.11 4.70
C ASP A 629 25.46 19.20 5.84
N GLU A 630 24.65 18.19 5.54
CA GLU A 630 24.15 17.22 6.52
C GLU A 630 25.01 15.94 6.60
N SER A 631 26.09 15.86 5.83
CA SER A 631 27.07 14.78 5.92
C SER A 631 28.11 15.05 7.01
N ASN A 632 28.58 13.98 7.67
CA ASN A 632 29.75 14.07 8.56
C ASN A 632 31.05 14.31 7.79
N ASP A 633 31.06 14.00 6.49
CA ASP A 633 32.14 14.31 5.55
C ASP A 633 31.64 15.38 4.55
N PRO A 634 32.16 16.64 4.60
CA PRO A 634 31.74 17.72 3.72
C PRO A 634 32.16 17.51 2.25
N THR A 635 32.72 16.35 1.91
CA THR A 635 33.05 15.90 0.55
C THR A 635 32.17 14.75 0.06
N GLU A 636 31.14 14.37 0.80
CA GLU A 636 30.18 13.32 0.45
C GLU A 636 28.78 13.89 0.22
N LEU A 637 28.12 13.48 -0.87
CA LEU A 637 26.74 13.84 -1.16
C LEU A 637 25.79 12.83 -0.52
N VAL A 638 24.91 13.31 0.35
CA VAL A 638 23.94 12.46 1.06
C VAL A 638 22.51 12.88 0.75
N VAL A 639 21.58 11.95 0.97
CA VAL A 639 20.15 12.25 0.91
C VAL A 639 19.79 13.10 2.13
N ALA A 640 19.08 14.20 1.90
CA ALA A 640 18.66 15.13 2.96
C ALA A 640 17.81 14.41 4.03
N MET A 641 17.94 14.80 5.30
CA MET A 641 17.23 14.18 6.43
C MET A 641 15.71 14.24 6.25
N SER A 642 15.18 15.29 5.63
CA SER A 642 13.76 15.44 5.29
C SER A 642 13.26 14.39 4.29
N TYR A 643 14.15 13.82 3.47
CA TYR A 643 13.84 12.76 2.49
C TYR A 643 14.19 11.37 3.01
N LYS A 644 15.16 11.26 3.93
CA LYS A 644 15.78 10.01 4.35
C LYS A 644 14.78 8.95 4.81
N GLU A 645 13.76 9.33 5.57
CA GLU A 645 12.75 8.40 6.11
C GLU A 645 11.84 7.78 5.02
N ARG A 646 11.69 8.44 3.87
CA ARG A 646 10.84 8.02 2.75
C ARG A 646 11.64 7.77 1.46
N TRP A 647 12.98 7.76 1.55
CA TRP A 647 13.84 7.73 0.36
C TRP A 647 13.65 6.46 -0.46
N MET A 648 13.43 5.31 0.19
CA MET A 648 13.17 4.05 -0.52
C MET A 648 11.92 4.11 -1.41
N GLU A 649 10.90 4.89 -1.02
CA GLU A 649 9.69 5.12 -1.83
C GLU A 649 9.90 6.20 -2.91
N LEU A 650 10.82 7.14 -2.68
CA LEU A 650 11.02 8.32 -3.52
C LEU A 650 12.14 8.19 -4.54
N MET A 651 13.11 7.32 -4.32
CA MET A 651 14.36 7.25 -5.08
C MET A 651 14.10 7.06 -6.59
N GLU A 652 13.31 6.05 -6.97
CA GLU A 652 12.98 5.79 -8.38
C GLU A 652 12.19 6.95 -8.99
N LEU A 653 11.28 7.52 -8.21
CA LEU A 653 10.47 8.66 -8.61
C LEU A 653 11.31 9.91 -8.84
N TRP A 654 12.31 10.17 -7.99
CA TRP A 654 13.26 11.26 -8.15
C TRP A 654 14.06 11.10 -9.44
N PHE A 655 14.58 9.90 -9.72
CA PHE A 655 15.32 9.62 -10.97
C PHE A 655 14.43 9.84 -12.21
N LEU A 656 13.21 9.30 -12.19
CA LEU A 656 12.23 9.51 -13.27
C LEU A 656 11.89 10.99 -13.43
N GLY A 657 11.77 11.74 -12.34
CA GLY A 657 11.54 13.18 -12.33
C GLY A 657 12.69 13.96 -12.98
N MET A 658 13.94 13.68 -12.62
CA MET A 658 15.14 14.29 -13.21
C MET A 658 15.21 14.05 -14.72
N GLN A 659 15.05 12.78 -15.15
CA GLN A 659 15.07 12.41 -16.56
C GLN A 659 13.93 13.06 -17.35
N THR A 660 12.73 13.09 -16.76
CA THR A 660 11.56 13.69 -17.43
C THR A 660 11.71 15.20 -17.52
N MET A 661 12.24 15.87 -16.50
CA MET A 661 12.53 17.30 -16.51
C MET A 661 13.53 17.65 -17.63
N ALA A 662 14.63 16.89 -17.76
CA ALA A 662 15.58 17.06 -18.86
C ALA A 662 14.91 16.90 -20.23
N GLY A 663 14.03 15.91 -20.37
CA GLY A 663 13.21 15.71 -21.58
C GLY A 663 12.23 16.85 -21.85
N VAL A 664 11.59 17.42 -20.83
CA VAL A 664 10.67 18.57 -20.95
C VAL A 664 11.41 19.79 -21.48
N LEU A 665 12.64 20.05 -21.02
CA LEU A 665 13.47 21.18 -21.50
C LEU A 665 13.76 21.11 -22.99
N GLN A 666 13.87 19.89 -23.57
CA GLN A 666 14.07 19.73 -25.00
C GLN A 666 12.83 20.15 -25.81
N VAL A 667 11.63 19.77 -25.35
CA VAL A 667 10.37 19.97 -26.08
C VAL A 667 9.68 21.29 -25.76
N ILE A 668 10.00 21.91 -24.62
CA ILE A 668 9.51 23.22 -24.20
C ILE A 668 10.71 24.12 -23.83
N PRO A 669 11.46 24.64 -24.81
CA PRO A 669 12.74 25.31 -24.55
C PRO A 669 12.65 26.55 -23.68
N TRP A 670 11.52 27.28 -23.66
CA TRP A 670 11.39 28.50 -22.84
C TRP A 670 11.43 28.23 -21.32
N LEU A 671 11.22 26.99 -20.87
CA LEU A 671 11.37 26.61 -19.47
C LEU A 671 12.83 26.56 -19.00
N SER A 672 13.79 26.49 -19.94
CA SER A 672 15.22 26.49 -19.63
C SER A 672 15.66 27.78 -18.95
N GLN A 673 15.15 28.93 -19.41
CA GLN A 673 15.40 30.23 -18.78
C GLN A 673 14.95 30.24 -17.32
N PHE A 674 13.74 29.74 -17.03
CA PHE A 674 13.22 29.65 -15.67
C PHE A 674 14.04 28.69 -14.79
N THR A 675 14.49 27.58 -15.37
CA THR A 675 15.33 26.60 -14.68
C THR A 675 16.69 27.21 -14.33
N LEU A 676 17.29 27.98 -15.22
CA LEU A 676 18.52 28.73 -14.95
C LEU A 676 18.32 29.82 -13.89
N GLU A 677 17.27 30.64 -14.02
CA GLU A 677 16.97 31.72 -13.07
C GLU A 677 16.69 31.21 -11.65
N SER A 678 16.34 29.94 -11.48
CA SER A 678 16.17 29.32 -10.16
C SER A 678 17.47 29.15 -9.37
N GLY A 679 18.64 29.17 -10.03
CA GLY A 679 19.94 28.90 -9.41
C GLY A 679 20.26 27.40 -9.27
N TRP A 680 19.38 26.51 -9.72
CA TRP A 680 19.53 25.06 -9.51
C TRP A 680 20.75 24.49 -10.24
N ALA A 681 21.02 24.97 -11.45
CA ALA A 681 22.15 24.49 -12.25
C ALA A 681 23.49 24.91 -11.61
N GLU A 682 23.56 26.13 -11.09
CA GLU A 682 24.69 26.67 -10.35
C GLU A 682 24.99 25.85 -9.10
N GLU A 683 23.97 25.55 -8.30
CA GLU A 683 24.14 24.77 -7.07
C GLU A 683 24.61 23.34 -7.37
N ILE A 684 24.11 22.70 -8.43
CA ILE A 684 24.62 21.38 -8.86
C ILE A 684 26.13 21.45 -9.13
N ILE A 685 26.61 22.50 -9.78
CA ILE A 685 28.05 22.65 -10.04
C ILE A 685 28.83 22.89 -8.74
N GLU A 686 28.34 23.73 -7.83
CA GLU A 686 28.97 23.98 -6.53
C GLU A 686 29.03 22.71 -5.66
N ILE A 687 27.98 21.91 -5.69
CA ILE A 687 27.92 20.57 -5.09
C ILE A 687 29.03 19.68 -5.69
N LEU A 688 29.09 19.57 -7.01
CA LEU A 688 30.06 18.72 -7.71
C LEU A 688 31.52 19.14 -7.47
N LYS A 689 31.79 20.43 -7.20
CA LYS A 689 33.14 20.91 -6.83
C LYS A 689 33.61 20.45 -5.46
N LYS A 690 32.69 20.34 -4.50
CA LYS A 690 33.00 19.98 -3.11
C LYS A 690 33.14 18.47 -2.92
N ILE A 691 32.46 17.68 -3.75
CA ILE A 691 32.40 16.23 -3.63
C ILE A 691 33.72 15.57 -4.04
N LYS A 692 34.16 14.57 -3.26
CA LYS A 692 35.32 13.74 -3.58
C LYS A 692 35.07 12.91 -4.83
N ILE A 693 36.06 12.87 -5.71
CA ILE A 693 35.97 12.12 -6.97
C ILE A 693 35.78 10.63 -6.70
N GLY A 694 34.77 10.05 -7.36
CA GLY A 694 34.37 8.66 -7.20
C GLY A 694 33.36 8.38 -6.07
N SER A 695 33.00 9.37 -5.26
CA SER A 695 31.98 9.19 -4.20
C SER A 695 30.53 9.37 -4.67
N LEU A 696 30.32 10.03 -5.81
CA LEU A 696 28.98 10.25 -6.37
C LEU A 696 28.40 8.95 -6.93
N GLN A 697 27.20 8.59 -6.50
CA GLN A 697 26.49 7.41 -7.03
C GLN A 697 26.28 7.52 -8.55
N PRO A 698 26.48 6.44 -9.33
CA PRO A 698 26.39 6.48 -10.80
C PRO A 698 25.06 7.06 -11.34
N ASN A 699 23.93 6.70 -10.74
CA ASN A 699 22.61 7.16 -11.18
C ASN A 699 22.43 8.66 -10.93
N VAL A 700 22.94 9.19 -9.81
CA VAL A 700 22.87 10.62 -9.48
C VAL A 700 23.76 11.42 -10.41
N LYS A 701 24.98 10.90 -10.68
CA LYS A 701 25.88 11.47 -11.68
C LYS A 701 25.18 11.58 -13.05
N PHE A 702 24.56 10.50 -13.51
CA PHE A 702 23.85 10.48 -14.79
C PHE A 702 22.70 11.49 -14.80
N ALA A 703 21.89 11.56 -13.74
CA ALA A 703 20.78 12.50 -13.64
C ALA A 703 21.22 13.97 -13.72
N PHE A 704 22.31 14.34 -13.01
CA PHE A 704 22.87 15.70 -13.09
C PHE A 704 23.49 15.98 -14.45
N GLU A 705 24.25 15.04 -15.00
CA GLU A 705 24.85 15.18 -16.33
C GLU A 705 23.79 15.38 -17.41
N ASP A 706 22.73 14.57 -17.40
CA ASP A 706 21.65 14.63 -18.37
C ASP A 706 20.88 15.95 -18.30
N LEU A 707 20.54 16.42 -17.09
CA LEU A 707 19.89 17.72 -16.88
C LEU A 707 20.74 18.87 -17.41
N LEU A 708 22.01 18.95 -17.00
CA LEU A 708 22.92 20.03 -17.41
C LEU A 708 23.17 20.03 -18.92
N CYS A 709 23.36 18.86 -19.52
CA CYS A 709 23.53 18.73 -20.96
C CYS A 709 22.31 19.24 -21.72
N HIS A 710 21.10 18.91 -21.26
CA HIS A 710 19.87 19.37 -21.88
C HIS A 710 19.62 20.86 -21.68
N LEU A 711 19.98 21.39 -20.52
CA LEU A 711 19.91 22.83 -20.25
C LEU A 711 20.82 23.61 -21.21
N VAL A 712 22.05 23.14 -21.45
CA VAL A 712 23.00 23.74 -22.42
C VAL A 712 22.50 23.67 -23.86
N LYS A 713 21.80 22.59 -24.23
CA LYS A 713 21.20 22.47 -25.57
C LYS A 713 19.98 23.39 -25.73
N ALA A 714 19.21 23.61 -24.67
CA ALA A 714 17.95 24.35 -24.69
C ALA A 714 18.15 25.87 -24.55
N ASP A 715 19.18 26.33 -23.82
CA ASP A 715 19.47 27.76 -23.60
C ASP A 715 20.93 28.11 -23.92
N GLU A 716 21.13 29.09 -24.80
CA GLU A 716 22.47 29.58 -25.16
C GLU A 716 23.21 30.21 -23.97
N ASN A 717 22.48 30.76 -22.98
CA ASN A 717 23.05 31.36 -21.78
C ASN A 717 23.52 30.34 -20.76
N ALA A 718 22.98 29.11 -20.77
CA ALA A 718 23.35 28.05 -19.82
C ALA A 718 24.86 27.80 -19.86
N ALA A 719 25.45 27.74 -21.05
CA ALA A 719 26.89 27.55 -21.20
C ALA A 719 27.71 28.68 -20.54
N SER A 720 27.21 29.91 -20.53
CA SER A 720 27.86 31.04 -19.85
C SER A 720 27.76 30.91 -18.33
N VAL A 721 26.57 30.58 -17.83
CA VAL A 721 26.29 30.36 -16.40
C VAL A 721 27.15 29.24 -15.82
N LEU A 722 27.19 28.08 -16.48
CA LEU A 722 27.98 26.94 -16.03
C LEU A 722 29.49 27.22 -16.07
N LYS A 723 29.96 27.99 -17.06
CA LYS A 723 31.37 28.41 -17.13
C LYS A 723 31.75 29.35 -15.99
N LYS A 724 30.90 30.35 -15.70
CA LYS A 724 31.11 31.31 -14.60
C LYS A 724 31.18 30.61 -13.24
N HIS A 725 30.42 29.53 -13.08
CA HIS A 725 30.42 28.71 -11.87
C HIS A 725 31.40 27.54 -11.98
N GLY A 726 32.39 27.56 -12.87
CA GLY A 726 33.54 26.68 -12.76
C GLY A 726 33.43 25.28 -13.36
N ALA A 727 32.59 25.10 -14.39
CA ALA A 727 32.58 23.85 -15.16
C ALA A 727 33.85 23.63 -16.04
N LEU A 728 34.84 24.53 -16.01
CA LEU A 728 36.06 24.46 -16.83
C LEU A 728 37.33 24.48 -15.97
N THR A 729 37.70 23.32 -15.41
CA THR A 729 38.87 23.16 -14.53
C THR A 729 40.16 23.77 -15.10
N LEU A 730 40.44 23.56 -16.40
CA LEU A 730 41.66 24.11 -17.02
C LEU A 730 41.58 25.62 -17.31
N ALA A 731 40.40 26.17 -17.62
CA ALA A 731 40.28 27.62 -17.84
C ALA A 731 40.33 28.40 -16.52
N GLU A 732 39.83 27.81 -15.44
CA GLU A 732 39.96 28.33 -14.08
C GLU A 732 41.42 28.32 -13.61
N GLU A 733 42.14 27.20 -13.79
CA GLU A 733 43.57 27.12 -13.46
C GLU A 733 44.40 28.15 -14.24
N LEU A 734 44.13 28.37 -15.53
CA LEU A 734 44.76 29.44 -16.32
C LEU A 734 44.53 30.83 -15.70
N THR A 735 43.37 31.05 -15.09
CA THR A 735 42.98 32.32 -14.50
C THR A 735 43.57 32.50 -13.10
N GLN A 736 43.47 31.48 -12.25
CA GLN A 736 43.88 31.52 -10.84
C GLN A 736 45.41 31.37 -10.68
N ASP A 737 46.01 30.39 -11.34
CA ASP A 737 47.43 30.03 -11.11
C ASP A 737 48.39 30.80 -12.03
N TYR A 738 47.89 31.29 -13.17
CA TYR A 738 48.71 31.96 -14.19
C TYR A 738 48.27 33.40 -14.49
N GLY A 739 47.24 33.92 -13.81
CA GLY A 739 46.78 35.31 -13.91
C GLY A 739 46.25 35.72 -15.28
N ILE A 740 45.80 34.77 -16.09
CA ILE A 740 45.24 35.03 -17.43
C ILE A 740 43.76 35.45 -17.26
N PRO A 741 43.30 36.58 -17.84
CA PRO A 741 41.90 36.99 -17.74
C PRO A 741 40.93 35.89 -18.17
N GLU A 742 39.81 35.73 -17.46
CA GLU A 742 38.86 34.62 -17.63
C GLU A 742 38.33 34.48 -19.07
N ASP A 743 37.97 35.60 -19.71
CA ASP A 743 37.51 35.67 -21.10
C ASP A 743 38.58 35.16 -22.07
N VAL A 744 39.84 35.43 -21.78
CA VAL A 744 41.01 34.98 -22.54
C VAL A 744 41.28 33.49 -22.28
N SER A 745 41.20 33.02 -21.03
CA SER A 745 41.36 31.60 -20.65
C SER A 745 40.35 30.69 -21.34
N VAL A 746 39.07 31.10 -21.40
CA VAL A 746 38.02 30.37 -22.13
C VAL A 746 38.30 30.35 -23.64
N LYS A 747 38.77 31.46 -24.21
CA LYS A 747 39.14 31.54 -25.63
C LYS A 747 40.33 30.64 -25.97
N ILE A 748 41.36 30.62 -25.12
CA ILE A 748 42.57 29.79 -25.29
C ILE A 748 42.19 28.30 -25.30
N THR A 749 41.47 27.83 -24.27
CA THR A 749 41.06 26.42 -24.14
C THR A 749 40.17 25.98 -25.30
N THR A 750 39.22 26.83 -25.72
CA THR A 750 38.37 26.59 -26.90
C THR A 750 39.19 26.51 -28.19
N THR A 751 40.17 27.39 -28.36
CA THR A 751 41.05 27.42 -29.55
C THR A 751 41.93 26.18 -29.61
N TYR A 752 42.53 25.78 -28.47
CA TYR A 752 43.28 24.53 -28.38
C TYR A 752 42.43 23.33 -28.77
N LEU A 753 41.21 23.20 -28.21
CA LEU A 753 40.30 22.10 -28.54
C LEU A 753 39.98 22.04 -30.04
N LYS A 754 39.73 23.19 -30.68
CA LYS A 754 39.51 23.25 -32.14
C LYS A 754 40.73 22.75 -32.92
N LEU A 755 41.93 23.20 -32.57
CA LEU A 755 43.18 22.78 -33.22
C LEU A 755 43.47 21.29 -32.99
N PHE A 756 43.31 20.82 -31.76
CA PHE A 756 43.52 19.43 -31.36
C PHE A 756 42.56 18.48 -32.07
N ARG A 757 41.27 18.84 -32.19
CA ARG A 757 40.29 18.02 -32.94
C ARG A 757 40.62 17.94 -34.43
N LYS A 758 41.15 19.02 -35.01
CA LYS A 758 41.54 19.04 -36.43
C LYS A 758 42.73 18.13 -36.72
N CYS A 759 43.70 18.06 -35.82
CA CYS A 759 44.91 17.25 -35.98
C CYS A 759 45.42 16.81 -34.60
N PRO A 760 44.91 15.68 -34.05
CA PRO A 760 45.23 15.23 -32.70
C PRO A 760 46.63 14.61 -32.58
N ASP A 761 47.19 14.19 -33.71
CA ASP A 761 48.51 13.61 -33.88
C ASP A 761 49.12 14.12 -35.19
N ASN A 762 50.44 14.26 -35.22
CA ASN A 762 51.20 14.71 -36.38
C ASN A 762 52.39 13.77 -36.58
N THR A 763 52.50 13.18 -37.78
CA THR A 763 53.51 12.16 -38.09
C THR A 763 54.95 12.66 -38.04
N ILE A 764 55.18 13.98 -38.05
CA ILE A 764 56.50 14.60 -38.04
C ILE A 764 57.02 14.81 -36.59
N TYR A 765 56.12 15.00 -35.62
CA TYR A 765 56.47 15.37 -34.25
C TYR A 765 56.04 14.32 -33.25
N THR A 766 56.71 14.23 -32.09
CA THR A 766 56.17 13.45 -30.96
C THR A 766 54.85 14.06 -30.48
N LEU A 767 53.96 13.24 -29.89
CA LEU A 767 52.67 13.71 -29.36
C LEU A 767 52.84 14.90 -28.41
N ASP A 768 53.81 14.82 -27.50
CA ASP A 768 54.10 15.90 -26.55
C ASP A 768 54.49 17.18 -27.28
N THR A 769 55.45 17.10 -28.22
CA THR A 769 55.93 18.25 -28.98
C THR A 769 54.81 18.88 -29.81
N TRP A 770 53.99 18.05 -30.45
CA TRP A 770 52.86 18.50 -31.25
C TRP A 770 51.82 19.23 -30.39
N ARG A 771 51.40 18.63 -29.29
CA ARG A 771 50.38 19.21 -28.40
C ARG A 771 50.88 20.46 -27.68
N ILE A 772 52.16 20.51 -27.29
CA ILE A 772 52.79 21.75 -26.78
C ILE A 772 52.74 22.84 -27.87
N THR A 773 52.98 22.50 -29.14
CA THR A 773 52.88 23.45 -30.25
C THR A 773 51.43 23.95 -30.43
N LEU A 774 50.45 23.06 -30.31
CA LEU A 774 49.03 23.43 -30.34
C LEU A 774 48.66 24.37 -29.19
N TRP A 775 49.14 24.09 -27.97
CA TRP A 775 48.97 24.97 -26.82
C TRP A 775 49.64 26.32 -27.02
N SER A 776 50.88 26.35 -27.53
CA SER A 776 51.59 27.58 -27.85
C SER A 776 50.83 28.43 -28.87
N LYS A 777 50.22 27.82 -29.88
CA LYS A 777 49.37 28.52 -30.86
C LYS A 777 48.09 29.04 -30.23
N ALA A 778 47.45 28.27 -29.36
CA ALA A 778 46.22 28.65 -28.69
C ALA A 778 46.42 29.79 -27.66
N LEU A 779 47.57 29.78 -26.96
CA LEU A 779 47.97 30.77 -25.97
C LEU A 779 48.38 32.11 -26.59
N GLY A 780 48.78 32.12 -27.86
CA GLY A 780 49.30 33.30 -28.55
C GLY A 780 50.67 33.74 -28.02
N GLU A 781 51.27 34.75 -28.66
CA GLU A 781 52.64 35.20 -28.35
C GLU A 781 52.83 35.55 -26.87
N LYS A 782 51.85 36.24 -26.28
CA LYS A 782 51.88 36.73 -24.89
C LYS A 782 52.02 35.63 -23.83
N TYR A 783 51.39 34.46 -24.02
CA TYR A 783 51.35 33.39 -23.01
C TYR A 783 51.99 32.08 -23.49
N SER A 784 52.58 32.07 -24.69
CA SER A 784 53.23 30.90 -25.30
C SER A 784 54.27 30.23 -24.39
N TYR A 785 54.95 30.98 -23.53
CA TYR A 785 55.92 30.47 -22.56
C TYR A 785 55.32 29.48 -21.54
N LEU A 786 53.99 29.51 -21.32
CA LEU A 786 53.27 28.58 -20.44
C LEU A 786 52.88 27.27 -21.12
N ALA A 787 53.04 27.15 -22.45
CA ALA A 787 52.50 26.05 -23.24
C ALA A 787 52.90 24.66 -22.71
N ARG A 788 54.14 24.50 -22.24
CA ARG A 788 54.62 23.23 -21.67
C ARG A 788 53.93 22.90 -20.34
N LYS A 789 53.86 23.86 -19.41
CA LYS A 789 53.21 23.65 -18.11
C LYS A 789 51.71 23.34 -18.27
N ILE A 790 51.03 24.09 -19.14
CA ILE A 790 49.61 23.89 -19.42
C ILE A 790 49.39 22.56 -20.12
N TYR A 791 50.29 22.16 -21.02
CA TYR A 791 50.25 20.85 -21.65
C TYR A 791 50.32 19.73 -20.62
N GLU A 792 51.30 19.76 -19.71
CA GLU A 792 51.48 18.75 -18.67
C GLU A 792 50.24 18.63 -17.79
N ARG A 793 49.67 19.78 -17.38
CA ARG A 793 48.45 19.81 -16.59
C ARG A 793 47.22 19.32 -17.36
N TRP A 794 47.04 19.75 -18.60
CA TRP A 794 45.98 19.25 -19.47
C TRP A 794 46.10 17.74 -19.71
N LEU A 795 47.32 17.22 -19.89
CA LEU A 795 47.58 15.80 -20.11
C LEU A 795 47.22 15.00 -18.86
N TYR A 796 47.59 15.50 -17.67
CA TYR A 796 47.14 14.96 -16.41
C TYR A 796 45.60 14.92 -16.34
N LEU A 797 44.93 16.07 -16.50
CA LEU A 797 43.47 16.16 -16.41
C LEU A 797 42.77 15.26 -17.43
N ARG A 798 43.26 15.22 -18.68
CA ARG A 798 42.73 14.36 -19.73
C ARG A 798 42.68 12.89 -19.31
N TYR A 799 43.77 12.37 -18.75
CA TYR A 799 43.85 10.97 -18.33
C TYR A 799 43.36 10.72 -16.90
N TYR A 800 43.16 11.79 -16.13
CA TYR A 800 42.46 11.74 -14.87
C TYR A 800 40.94 11.56 -15.07
N TYR A 801 40.36 12.27 -16.05
CA TYR A 801 38.93 12.16 -16.39
C TYR A 801 38.60 11.06 -17.40
N LEU A 802 39.55 10.70 -18.28
CA LEU A 802 39.42 9.53 -19.13
C LEU A 802 39.75 8.30 -18.28
N THR A 803 38.73 7.69 -17.68
CA THR A 803 38.87 6.52 -16.80
C THR A 803 37.97 5.37 -17.27
N LEU A 804 38.37 4.14 -16.94
CA LEU A 804 37.51 2.97 -17.05
C LEU A 804 36.63 2.91 -15.80
N ALA A 805 35.30 2.88 -15.97
CA ALA A 805 34.42 2.65 -14.84
C ALA A 805 34.59 1.23 -14.27
N SER A 806 34.35 1.08 -12.97
CA SER A 806 34.65 -0.15 -12.22
C SER A 806 33.78 -1.34 -12.64
N ASP A 807 32.54 -1.07 -13.02
CA ASP A 807 31.60 -2.01 -13.65
C ASP A 807 32.11 -2.52 -15.01
N ILE A 808 32.70 -1.66 -15.84
CA ILE A 808 33.34 -2.05 -17.11
C ILE A 808 34.54 -2.96 -16.85
N VAL A 809 35.36 -2.64 -15.85
CA VAL A 809 36.48 -3.51 -15.44
C VAL A 809 35.97 -4.89 -15.03
N CYS A 810 34.92 -4.95 -14.20
CA CYS A 810 34.31 -6.21 -13.78
C CYS A 810 33.74 -6.99 -14.98
N MET A 811 33.02 -6.32 -15.87
CA MET A 811 32.46 -6.91 -17.09
C MET A 811 33.56 -7.50 -17.98
N LEU A 812 34.61 -6.72 -18.31
CA LEU A 812 35.72 -7.21 -19.12
C LEU A 812 36.40 -8.43 -18.50
N ARG A 813 36.60 -8.43 -17.17
CA ARG A 813 37.15 -9.58 -16.44
C ARG A 813 36.24 -10.81 -16.54
N GLN A 814 34.93 -10.63 -16.37
CA GLN A 814 33.95 -11.72 -16.47
C GLN A 814 33.88 -12.29 -17.90
N LEU A 815 33.85 -11.42 -18.91
CA LEU A 815 33.80 -11.84 -20.31
C LEU A 815 35.05 -12.61 -20.70
N ARG A 816 36.23 -12.19 -20.23
CA ARG A 816 37.50 -12.86 -20.53
C ARG A 816 37.60 -14.29 -19.98
N VAL A 817 36.76 -14.65 -18.99
CA VAL A 817 36.67 -16.05 -18.51
C VAL A 817 36.05 -16.97 -19.57
N LYS A 818 35.17 -16.45 -20.43
CA LYS A 818 34.37 -17.23 -21.39
C LYS A 818 34.72 -16.96 -22.86
N TYR A 819 35.23 -15.78 -23.19
CA TYR A 819 35.44 -15.31 -24.56
C TYR A 819 36.83 -14.70 -24.75
N LEU A 820 37.32 -14.77 -25.98
CA LEU A 820 38.48 -13.98 -26.42
C LEU A 820 38.04 -12.55 -26.72
N LEU A 821 38.79 -11.57 -26.21
CA LEU A 821 38.45 -10.15 -26.32
C LEU A 821 39.43 -9.44 -27.25
N GLY A 822 38.89 -8.80 -28.31
CA GLY A 822 39.67 -7.98 -29.23
C GLY A 822 39.27 -6.50 -29.17
N LEU A 823 40.24 -5.60 -29.06
CA LEU A 823 40.02 -4.15 -29.17
C LEU A 823 40.43 -3.66 -30.55
N ILE A 824 39.47 -3.25 -31.38
CA ILE A 824 39.72 -2.66 -32.70
C ILE A 824 39.38 -1.18 -32.66
N THR A 825 40.39 -0.31 -32.81
CA THR A 825 40.22 1.14 -32.65
C THR A 825 40.77 1.93 -33.84
N ASN A 826 39.96 2.83 -34.40
CA ASN A 826 40.41 3.71 -35.47
C ASN A 826 41.19 4.90 -34.89
N GLY A 827 42.24 5.31 -35.60
CA GLY A 827 42.93 6.57 -35.36
C GLY A 827 44.46 6.46 -35.49
N PRO A 828 45.16 7.60 -35.36
CA PRO A 828 46.61 7.65 -35.43
C PRO A 828 47.28 6.76 -34.37
N SER A 829 48.31 6.01 -34.77
CA SER A 829 48.98 5.00 -33.94
C SER A 829 49.38 5.55 -32.56
N ASN A 830 50.19 6.61 -32.53
CA ASN A 830 50.72 7.14 -31.27
C ASN A 830 49.60 7.56 -30.32
N ALA A 831 48.59 8.27 -30.82
CA ALA A 831 47.50 8.79 -30.00
C ALA A 831 46.62 7.69 -29.39
N GLN A 832 46.40 6.60 -30.11
CA GLN A 832 45.60 5.48 -29.60
C GLN A 832 46.40 4.62 -28.61
N TRP A 833 47.67 4.34 -28.90
CA TRP A 833 48.56 3.62 -27.98
C TRP A 833 48.80 4.37 -26.67
N GLU A 834 48.85 5.70 -26.69
CA GLU A 834 48.91 6.50 -25.46
C GLU A 834 47.68 6.26 -24.58
N LYS A 835 46.46 6.23 -25.14
CA LYS A 835 45.23 5.92 -24.40
C LYS A 835 45.26 4.51 -23.83
N ILE A 836 45.63 3.53 -24.66
CA ILE A 836 45.70 2.11 -24.28
C ILE A 836 46.62 1.92 -23.08
N ARG A 837 47.82 2.52 -23.11
CA ARG A 837 48.80 2.41 -22.01
C ARG A 837 48.35 3.18 -20.76
N LYS A 838 47.84 4.41 -20.91
CA LYS A 838 47.38 5.23 -19.77
C LYS A 838 46.18 4.61 -19.04
N LEU A 839 45.29 3.95 -19.78
CA LEU A 839 44.14 3.24 -19.23
C LEU A 839 44.46 1.79 -18.81
N SER A 840 45.70 1.33 -19.01
CA SER A 840 46.12 -0.05 -18.75
C SER A 840 45.20 -1.09 -19.41
N LEU A 841 44.77 -0.84 -20.65
CA LEU A 841 43.80 -1.70 -21.36
C LEU A 841 44.39 -3.03 -21.82
N GLU A 842 45.71 -3.10 -22.00
CA GLU A 842 46.42 -4.29 -22.50
C GLU A 842 46.15 -5.55 -21.65
N GLN A 843 45.83 -5.37 -20.37
CA GLN A 843 45.52 -6.49 -19.47
C GLN A 843 44.13 -7.11 -19.70
N TYR A 844 43.25 -6.50 -20.49
CA TYR A 844 41.87 -6.97 -20.68
C TYR A 844 41.59 -7.58 -22.04
N PHE A 845 42.46 -7.33 -23.04
CA PHE A 845 42.24 -7.76 -24.42
C PHE A 845 43.35 -8.70 -24.88
N ASP A 846 42.97 -9.76 -25.58
CA ASP A 846 43.90 -10.76 -26.14
C ASP A 846 44.52 -10.27 -27.46
N VAL A 847 43.85 -9.36 -28.17
CA VAL A 847 44.41 -8.62 -29.30
C VAL A 847 43.98 -7.16 -29.26
N ILE A 848 44.91 -6.26 -29.60
CA ILE A 848 44.61 -4.84 -29.82
C ILE A 848 45.08 -4.47 -31.22
N LEU A 849 44.17 -3.98 -32.05
CA LEU A 849 44.44 -3.47 -33.39
C LEU A 849 44.13 -1.99 -33.47
N VAL A 850 45.14 -1.19 -33.80
CA VAL A 850 45.01 0.25 -34.04
C VAL A 850 45.09 0.47 -35.55
N SER A 851 44.10 1.13 -36.15
CA SER A 851 44.09 1.30 -37.61
C SER A 851 45.31 2.06 -38.14
N GLY A 852 45.88 2.99 -37.35
CA GLY A 852 47.10 3.70 -37.73
C GLY A 852 48.38 2.83 -37.85
N ASP A 853 48.36 1.59 -37.36
CA ASP A 853 49.46 0.61 -37.58
C ASP A 853 49.21 -0.28 -38.79
N LEU A 854 48.06 -0.15 -39.43
CA LEU A 854 47.55 -1.03 -40.47
C LEU A 854 47.22 -0.24 -41.73
N PRO A 855 47.18 -0.89 -42.90
CA PRO A 855 46.76 -0.23 -44.13
C PRO A 855 45.24 -0.08 -44.25
N TRP A 856 44.47 -0.56 -43.25
CA TRP A 856 43.00 -0.59 -43.26
C TRP A 856 42.45 0.00 -41.96
N GLU A 857 41.29 0.65 -42.05
CA GLU A 857 40.53 1.10 -40.89
C GLU A 857 39.07 0.63 -40.94
N LYS A 858 38.35 0.64 -39.82
CA LYS A 858 36.90 0.36 -39.85
C LYS A 858 36.20 1.41 -40.73
N PRO A 859 35.32 1.04 -41.68
CA PRO A 859 34.62 -0.25 -41.78
C PRO A 859 35.30 -1.35 -42.62
N GLU A 860 36.51 -1.17 -43.15
CA GLU A 860 37.11 -2.15 -44.05
C GLU A 860 37.21 -3.55 -43.42
N SER A 861 36.58 -4.55 -44.04
CA SER A 861 36.48 -5.92 -43.51
C SER A 861 37.83 -6.58 -43.16
N GLU A 862 38.93 -6.17 -43.80
CA GLU A 862 40.26 -6.75 -43.54
C GLU A 862 40.76 -6.51 -42.12
N ILE A 863 40.40 -5.41 -41.45
CA ILE A 863 40.81 -5.18 -40.05
C ILE A 863 40.15 -6.20 -39.10
N PHE A 864 38.89 -6.54 -39.33
CA PHE A 864 38.16 -7.55 -38.57
C PHE A 864 38.67 -8.96 -38.88
N ARG A 865 38.92 -9.27 -40.16
CA ARG A 865 39.53 -10.54 -40.58
C ARG A 865 40.94 -10.70 -40.04
N LYS A 866 41.72 -9.61 -39.90
CA LYS A 866 43.02 -9.62 -39.24
C LYS A 866 42.86 -9.98 -37.77
N ALA A 867 41.90 -9.40 -37.04
CA ALA A 867 41.61 -9.77 -35.65
C ALA A 867 41.24 -11.26 -35.54
N CYS A 868 40.33 -11.75 -36.39
CA CYS A 868 39.93 -13.16 -36.42
C CYS A 868 41.12 -14.10 -36.65
N ARG A 869 42.01 -13.75 -37.59
CA ARG A 869 43.24 -14.52 -37.85
C ARG A 869 44.21 -14.53 -36.66
N VAL A 870 44.38 -13.39 -35.98
CA VAL A 870 45.26 -13.29 -34.81
C VAL A 870 44.71 -14.09 -33.62
N LEU A 871 43.39 -14.05 -33.41
CA LEU A 871 42.69 -14.79 -32.36
C LEU A 871 42.40 -16.26 -32.73
N ASN A 872 42.69 -16.67 -33.96
CA ASN A 872 42.39 -18.00 -34.49
C ASN A 872 40.90 -18.40 -34.37
N VAL A 873 40.01 -17.48 -34.72
CA VAL A 873 38.54 -17.68 -34.69
C VAL A 873 37.92 -17.45 -36.06
N LYS A 874 36.76 -18.08 -36.32
CA LYS A 874 35.97 -17.84 -37.53
C LYS A 874 35.16 -16.54 -37.38
N PRO A 875 35.01 -15.70 -38.43
CA PRO A 875 34.17 -14.50 -38.40
C PRO A 875 32.77 -14.74 -37.84
N GLY A 876 32.10 -15.82 -38.27
CA GLY A 876 30.76 -16.19 -37.80
C GLY A 876 30.64 -16.49 -36.30
N ASN A 877 31.76 -16.70 -35.59
CA ASN A 877 31.79 -16.92 -34.13
C ASN A 877 32.17 -15.66 -33.35
N CYS A 878 32.21 -14.50 -34.01
CA CYS A 878 32.61 -13.23 -33.42
C CYS A 878 31.41 -12.27 -33.33
N ALA A 879 31.40 -11.44 -32.29
CA ALA A 879 30.47 -10.33 -32.15
C ALA A 879 31.24 -9.00 -32.16
N MET A 880 30.79 -8.03 -32.96
CA MET A 880 31.31 -6.65 -32.93
C MET A 880 30.42 -5.78 -32.06
N ILE A 881 31.01 -5.08 -31.10
CA ILE A 881 30.33 -4.13 -30.22
C ILE A 881 30.92 -2.74 -30.47
N GLY A 882 30.07 -1.77 -30.83
CA GLY A 882 30.54 -0.41 -31.13
C GLY A 882 29.43 0.64 -31.17
N ASP A 883 29.83 1.90 -31.15
CA ASP A 883 28.94 3.06 -31.08
C ASP A 883 28.57 3.63 -32.46
N LYS A 884 29.34 3.32 -33.51
CA LYS A 884 29.17 3.93 -34.83
C LYS A 884 28.66 2.96 -35.88
N LEU A 885 27.49 3.25 -36.44
CA LEU A 885 26.90 2.46 -37.51
C LEU A 885 27.81 2.36 -38.74
N GLU A 886 28.39 3.48 -39.18
CA GLU A 886 29.13 3.55 -40.44
C GLU A 886 30.52 2.92 -40.40
N THR A 887 31.02 2.58 -39.20
CA THR A 887 32.37 2.01 -39.04
C THR A 887 32.31 0.67 -38.34
N ASP A 888 31.74 0.60 -37.15
CA ASP A 888 31.72 -0.60 -36.33
C ASP A 888 30.72 -1.63 -36.89
N ILE A 889 29.47 -1.21 -37.07
CA ILE A 889 28.39 -2.12 -37.48
C ILE A 889 28.54 -2.48 -38.96
N LEU A 890 28.73 -1.48 -39.84
CA LEU A 890 28.96 -1.73 -41.27
C LEU A 890 30.15 -2.66 -41.47
N GLY A 891 31.27 -2.41 -40.78
CA GLY A 891 32.45 -3.24 -40.93
C GLY A 891 32.29 -4.66 -40.39
N GLY A 892 31.54 -4.83 -39.29
CA GLY A 892 31.18 -6.15 -38.79
C GLY A 892 30.30 -6.94 -39.76
N VAL A 893 29.32 -6.28 -40.39
CA VAL A 893 28.47 -6.87 -41.43
C VAL A 893 29.29 -7.25 -42.66
N GLU A 894 30.12 -6.34 -43.19
CA GLU A 894 30.96 -6.61 -44.37
C GLU A 894 32.04 -7.69 -44.13
N ALA A 895 32.46 -7.86 -42.89
CA ALA A 895 33.37 -8.94 -42.48
C ALA A 895 32.66 -10.29 -42.26
N ASN A 896 31.33 -10.37 -42.39
CA ASN A 896 30.51 -11.53 -42.07
C ASN A 896 30.72 -12.03 -40.63
N LEU A 897 30.72 -11.11 -39.66
CA LEU A 897 30.73 -11.49 -38.25
C LEU A 897 29.37 -12.08 -37.85
N GLY A 898 29.35 -12.97 -36.86
CA GLY A 898 28.14 -13.65 -36.41
C GLY A 898 27.09 -12.69 -35.86
N TYR A 899 27.53 -11.69 -35.09
CA TYR A 899 26.65 -10.67 -34.53
C TYR A 899 27.28 -9.27 -34.55
N THR A 900 26.43 -8.26 -34.67
CA THR A 900 26.76 -6.84 -34.51
C THR A 900 25.84 -6.23 -33.46
N ILE A 901 26.43 -5.56 -32.47
CA ILE A 901 25.74 -5.00 -31.31
C ILE A 901 26.04 -3.51 -31.27
N TRP A 902 25.00 -2.70 -31.40
CA TRP A 902 25.12 -1.25 -31.49
C TRP A 902 24.81 -0.57 -30.16
N ILE A 903 25.67 0.38 -29.77
CA ILE A 903 25.52 1.22 -28.57
C ILE A 903 25.33 2.69 -28.99
N PRO A 904 24.10 3.21 -29.09
CA PRO A 904 23.87 4.56 -29.59
C PRO A 904 24.42 5.64 -28.62
N THR A 905 25.33 6.50 -29.09
CA THR A 905 25.77 7.69 -28.36
C THR A 905 24.98 8.93 -28.80
N LEU A 906 23.97 9.33 -28.02
CA LEU A 906 23.10 10.52 -28.17
C LEU A 906 22.22 10.60 -29.44
N ASP A 907 21.02 11.18 -29.28
CA ASP A 907 19.88 11.27 -30.21
C ASP A 907 20.18 11.76 -31.65
N LYS A 908 20.67 10.87 -32.51
CA LYS A 908 20.40 10.96 -33.95
C LYS A 908 19.91 9.63 -34.51
N PRO A 909 18.63 9.29 -34.34
CA PRO A 909 18.01 8.16 -35.03
C PRO A 909 17.82 8.41 -36.55
N SER A 910 18.19 9.59 -37.05
CA SER A 910 17.85 10.05 -38.40
C SER A 910 18.81 9.63 -39.52
N LEU A 911 19.71 8.68 -39.25
CA LEU A 911 20.62 8.12 -40.27
C LEU A 911 20.66 6.59 -40.30
N LEU A 912 19.55 5.91 -39.96
CA LEU A 912 19.32 4.58 -40.52
C LEU A 912 19.18 4.75 -42.04
N LYS A 913 20.30 4.68 -42.78
CA LYS A 913 20.25 4.24 -44.18
C LYS A 913 19.44 2.94 -44.13
N ARG A 914 18.38 2.85 -44.95
CA ARG A 914 17.34 1.80 -44.90
C ARG A 914 17.87 0.34 -44.93
N ASP A 915 19.16 0.13 -45.14
CA ASP A 915 19.79 -1.16 -45.38
C ASP A 915 20.81 -1.62 -44.30
N LEU A 916 21.08 -0.84 -43.25
CA LEU A 916 22.02 -1.24 -42.18
C LEU A 916 21.30 -1.49 -40.85
N GLN A 917 21.13 -2.76 -40.48
CA GLN A 917 20.46 -3.19 -39.25
C GLN A 917 21.44 -3.99 -38.37
N PRO A 918 21.80 -3.51 -37.17
CA PRO A 918 22.55 -4.33 -36.21
C PRO A 918 21.69 -5.48 -35.69
N ASN A 919 22.32 -6.57 -35.25
CA ASN A 919 21.59 -7.71 -34.65
C ASN A 919 20.97 -7.36 -33.30
N PHE A 920 21.66 -6.55 -32.50
CA PHE A 920 21.19 -6.10 -31.19
C PHE A 920 21.49 -4.61 -30.98
N ILE A 921 20.66 -3.94 -30.19
CA ILE A 921 20.84 -2.55 -29.76
C ILE A 921 20.78 -2.53 -28.24
N ILE A 922 21.83 -2.02 -27.59
CA ILE A 922 21.89 -1.88 -26.14
C ILE A 922 22.13 -0.43 -25.72
N LYS A 923 21.68 -0.07 -24.52
CA LYS A 923 21.81 1.29 -24.00
C LYS A 923 23.17 1.51 -23.35
N HIS A 924 23.63 0.52 -22.59
CA HIS A 924 24.93 0.55 -21.94
C HIS A 924 25.71 -0.73 -22.24
N VAL A 925 27.04 -0.63 -22.33
CA VAL A 925 27.88 -1.79 -22.69
C VAL A 925 27.80 -2.93 -21.67
N THR A 926 27.47 -2.64 -20.41
CA THR A 926 27.26 -3.65 -19.36
C THR A 926 26.05 -4.55 -19.62
N ASP A 927 25.07 -4.07 -20.41
CA ASP A 927 23.90 -4.85 -20.83
C ASP A 927 24.29 -6.04 -21.73
N LEU A 928 25.53 -6.08 -22.21
CA LEU A 928 26.06 -7.22 -22.93
C LEU A 928 25.99 -8.52 -22.12
N LEU A 929 26.12 -8.46 -20.79
CA LEU A 929 26.08 -9.64 -19.93
C LEU A 929 24.70 -10.31 -19.91
N SER A 930 23.60 -9.55 -19.99
CA SER A 930 22.26 -10.15 -20.06
C SER A 930 22.03 -10.83 -21.40
N ILE A 931 22.40 -10.18 -22.50
CA ILE A 931 22.29 -10.76 -23.86
C ILE A 931 23.07 -12.07 -23.97
N LEU A 932 24.29 -12.11 -23.44
CA LEU A 932 25.12 -13.32 -23.52
C LEU A 932 24.66 -14.42 -22.55
N ASN A 933 23.99 -14.09 -21.44
CA ASN A 933 23.49 -15.07 -20.47
C ASN A 933 22.13 -15.68 -20.83
N GLU A 934 21.30 -14.98 -21.61
CA GLU A 934 20.01 -15.49 -22.11
C GLU A 934 20.17 -16.55 -23.22
N GLY A 935 21.41 -16.80 -23.66
CA GLY A 935 21.73 -17.72 -24.74
C GLY A 935 21.49 -17.05 -26.09
N LEU A 936 22.55 -16.64 -26.77
CA LEU A 936 22.47 -16.39 -28.20
C LEU A 936 22.11 -17.75 -28.84
N ASP A 937 20.93 -17.88 -29.44
CA ASP A 937 20.49 -19.09 -30.14
C ASP A 937 21.56 -19.55 -31.13
N VAL A 938 22.43 -20.46 -30.69
CA VAL A 938 23.34 -21.20 -31.54
C VAL A 938 22.46 -22.23 -32.24
N SER A 939 21.82 -21.78 -33.31
CA SER A 939 21.18 -22.70 -34.27
C SER A 939 22.18 -23.81 -34.63
N GLU A 940 21.71 -25.04 -34.45
CA GLU A 940 22.31 -26.34 -34.72
C GLU A 940 23.49 -26.28 -35.70
N PHE A 941 24.71 -26.33 -35.17
CA PHE A 941 25.83 -26.84 -35.96
C PHE A 941 25.67 -28.36 -36.02
N GLU A 942 25.23 -28.83 -37.18
CA GLU A 942 25.19 -30.26 -37.54
C GLU A 942 26.54 -30.93 -37.22
N ASP A 943 26.51 -31.80 -36.20
CA ASP A 943 27.56 -32.77 -35.94
C ASP A 943 27.53 -33.82 -37.06
N SER A 944 28.34 -33.57 -38.10
CA SER A 944 28.63 -34.52 -39.16
C SER A 944 29.99 -35.19 -38.92
N SER A 945 30.08 -35.96 -37.84
CA SER A 945 31.03 -37.08 -37.76
C SER A 945 30.66 -38.07 -36.65
N SER A 946 29.92 -39.10 -37.08
CA SER A 946 30.05 -40.53 -36.72
C SER A 946 30.91 -40.98 -35.53
N ASN A 947 30.30 -41.86 -34.72
CA ASN A 947 30.80 -43.12 -34.17
C ASN A 947 31.98 -43.13 -33.18
N ALA A 948 31.69 -43.62 -31.96
CA ALA A 948 32.43 -44.61 -31.13
C ALA A 948 32.21 -44.28 -29.64
N SER A 949 31.27 -44.96 -28.95
CA SER A 949 31.50 -46.16 -28.12
C SER A 949 32.14 -45.89 -26.74
N ASP A 950 31.41 -46.35 -25.72
CA ASP A 950 31.83 -46.74 -24.36
C ASP A 950 32.27 -45.59 -23.42
N GLY A 951 31.81 -45.45 -22.18
CA GLY A 951 31.17 -46.43 -21.29
C GLY A 951 31.88 -46.42 -19.93
N SER A 952 31.62 -45.41 -19.09
CA SER A 952 31.70 -45.41 -17.62
C SER A 952 31.53 -44.00 -17.06
#